data_AF-A0A2E8GNN2-F1
#
_entry.id   AF-A0A2E8GNN2-F1
#
_cell.length_a   1.000
_cell.length_b   1.000
_cell.length_c   1.000
_cell.angle_alpha   90.00
_cell.angle_beta   90.00
_cell.angle_gamma   90.00
#
_symmetry.space_group_name_H-M   'P 1'
#
loop_
_entity.id
_entity.type
_entity.pdbx_description
1 polymer ?
#
loop_
_entity_poly.entity_id
_entity_poly.type
_entity_poly.pdbx_seq_one_letter_code
_entity_poly.pdbx_strand_id
1 'polypeptide(L)'
;MREGKHTPFVVSPEGSLAYASMLNDFLLNPAMMIAGSPSMPFCIPKKLRPLLRVGVLPDADWWVKSDTGISGKLLMRKLADWGGIGLNRSLVYKHAIPVFLRESEKVSHRNIPKALLNCWWVELLCTEESSPSPTSLTKLLLSPSEREMLKKTPVGHPYLECLQKMEEGFPQLTLDPWWIKFTDLLTRFPQKNVYKDIVFCFAQHVRLTDIVEFSMRADAVKLDRTSAWRKRAMVEFYELFFPNIRDRLELMHFAQGHDETANKIESRLKKSFLNSMKRVEKKLGILGKRKTLTNIIYYFSNEGIKFDELKNTVNEIGVILDPVVNRISIEDNRVLSKLKNKIPLTRLERLQAKSIYQDHQQIKNTIAIINKKFNSANMDAMKLENCIQKGRFQVAGDTNENVIFKYHFMRNFKHHPHQIRLPISKSLYFPRALILITYNPKSSKWRFLSVISHREAWNFGVEDGSNAAMMFEESLVHGIARCVFSGYVETNPPRITAWQKEAAQASTKVSGNPFTLADVAELADEIGGFFSKHKLQPWEVLENLHYVSSVFVACNVNQFLMVSLVVQDNLGERFVTDIDLSDIKVDFHEKSETDEDHKIKAFFDRLQTAEARKRFLKSLEKLEVPLNPKYPPSYRIWVNPKNYALTLDPKYRSIYINGIANRLWPEKGPSAPWNLEQAPIIHEDFDKIGQEAIESYKREQERIQKERLIRLAHIRSMSKNYLEKIKREQAEEEQASMT
;
A
#
# COMPACT_ATOMS: atom_id res chain seq x y z
N MET A 1 23.14 -8.79 -10.96
CA MET A 1 21.94 -9.41 -10.34
C MET A 1 21.38 -8.41 -9.34
N ARG A 2 20.07 -8.13 -9.34
CA ARG A 2 19.48 -7.11 -8.45
C ARG A 2 19.60 -7.57 -7.00
N GLU A 3 20.28 -6.76 -6.17
CA GLU A 3 20.24 -6.83 -4.71
C GLU A 3 18.78 -6.74 -4.25
N GLY A 4 18.19 -7.91 -4.02
CA GLY A 4 16.81 -8.06 -3.57
C GLY A 4 16.68 -7.65 -2.11
N LYS A 5 16.52 -6.35 -1.85
CA LYS A 5 15.86 -5.86 -0.63
C LYS A 5 14.37 -6.22 -0.69
N HIS A 6 14.08 -7.51 -0.52
CA HIS A 6 12.75 -8.05 -0.24
C HIS A 6 12.77 -8.74 1.11
N THR A 7 13.20 -8.04 2.16
CA THR A 7 12.84 -8.37 3.53
C THR A 7 11.38 -7.97 3.75
N PRO A 8 10.47 -8.88 4.16
CA PRO A 8 9.17 -8.46 4.67
C PRO A 8 9.42 -7.81 6.04
N PHE A 9 9.38 -6.48 6.09
CA PHE A 9 9.64 -5.65 7.27
C PHE A 9 8.59 -5.76 8.39
N VAL A 10 7.72 -6.78 8.37
CA VAL A 10 6.73 -7.05 9.42
C VAL A 10 6.67 -8.55 9.71
N VAL A 11 7.77 -9.07 10.22
CA VAL A 11 7.74 -10.26 11.07
C VAL A 11 7.97 -9.66 12.46
N SER A 12 6.93 -9.53 13.29
CA SER A 12 7.24 -9.51 14.72
C SER A 12 8.03 -10.79 14.99
N PRO A 13 9.01 -10.79 15.90
CA PRO A 13 9.70 -12.01 16.30
C PRO A 13 8.71 -13.15 16.66
N GLU A 14 7.45 -12.82 16.96
CA GLU A 14 6.32 -13.71 17.23
C GLU A 14 5.34 -13.95 16.06
N GLY A 15 5.51 -13.31 14.90
CA GLY A 15 4.70 -13.51 13.70
C GLY A 15 4.85 -14.96 13.24
N SER A 16 3.73 -15.68 13.14
CA SER A 16 3.78 -17.15 13.13
C SER A 16 4.72 -17.70 12.06
N LEU A 17 5.68 -18.54 12.51
CA LEU A 17 6.55 -19.35 11.66
C LEU A 17 5.75 -20.11 10.59
N ALA A 18 4.49 -20.44 10.88
CA ALA A 18 3.56 -21.05 9.94
C ALA A 18 3.05 -20.09 8.85
N TYR A 19 2.86 -18.79 9.09
CA TYR A 19 2.57 -17.82 8.02
C TYR A 19 3.76 -17.68 7.08
N ALA A 20 4.98 -17.56 7.62
CA ALA A 20 6.20 -17.53 6.82
C ALA A 20 6.40 -18.86 6.06
N SER A 21 6.16 -20.00 6.69
CA SER A 21 6.26 -21.33 6.06
C SER A 21 5.18 -21.57 5.01
N MET A 22 3.95 -21.10 5.24
CA MET A 22 2.87 -21.15 4.25
C MET A 22 3.20 -20.23 3.08
N LEU A 23 3.60 -18.98 3.32
CA LEU A 23 4.06 -18.12 2.24
C LEU A 23 5.28 -18.71 1.52
N ASN A 24 6.25 -19.32 2.20
CA ASN A 24 7.42 -19.87 1.53
C ASN A 24 7.08 -21.15 0.74
N ASP A 25 6.28 -22.08 1.28
CA ASP A 25 5.84 -23.27 0.53
C ASP A 25 4.82 -22.93 -0.58
N PHE A 26 4.06 -21.84 -0.44
CA PHE A 26 3.03 -21.37 -1.38
C PHE A 26 3.42 -20.14 -2.22
N LEU A 27 4.65 -19.63 -2.07
CA LEU A 27 5.26 -18.58 -2.90
C LEU A 27 6.61 -18.94 -3.50
N LEU A 28 7.39 -19.88 -2.93
CA LEU A 28 8.69 -20.42 -3.41
C LEU A 28 9.63 -20.69 -2.21
N ASN A 29 10.25 -21.88 -2.07
CA ASN A 29 11.73 -21.87 -2.00
C ASN A 29 12.50 -23.17 -2.18
N PRO A 30 13.19 -23.27 -3.33
CA PRO A 30 14.68 -23.27 -3.33
C PRO A 30 15.46 -21.97 -3.69
N ALA A 31 14.88 -20.95 -4.33
CA ALA A 31 15.67 -19.85 -4.90
C ALA A 31 16.25 -18.79 -3.91
N MET A 32 15.90 -18.80 -2.62
CA MET A 32 16.55 -18.01 -1.57
C MET A 32 17.98 -18.48 -1.31
N MET A 33 18.33 -19.71 -1.67
CA MET A 33 19.61 -20.31 -1.27
C MET A 33 20.78 -20.11 -2.21
N ILE A 34 20.60 -19.63 -3.45
CA ILE A 34 21.77 -19.38 -4.31
C ILE A 34 22.37 -17.97 -4.05
N ALA A 35 21.67 -17.05 -3.36
CA ALA A 35 22.08 -15.64 -3.24
C ALA A 35 22.20 -15.05 -1.81
N GLY A 36 22.16 -15.87 -0.74
CA GLY A 36 22.80 -15.57 0.54
C GLY A 36 22.23 -14.46 1.46
N SER A 37 21.06 -14.69 2.09
CA SER A 37 20.83 -14.46 3.54
C SER A 37 19.47 -15.03 4.01
N PRO A 38 19.28 -15.39 5.31
CA PRO A 38 18.39 -16.47 5.79
C PRO A 38 16.91 -16.07 5.96
N SER A 39 15.93 -16.98 6.16
CA SER A 39 15.97 -18.32 6.77
C SER A 39 15.37 -19.45 5.92
N MET A 40 16.14 -20.53 5.77
CA MET A 40 15.69 -21.85 5.30
C MET A 40 15.73 -22.85 6.49
N PRO A 41 15.17 -24.07 6.34
CA PRO A 41 15.95 -25.11 5.67
C PRO A 41 15.18 -25.88 4.59
N PHE A 42 15.91 -26.21 3.53
CA PHE A 42 15.52 -27.09 2.44
C PHE A 42 15.23 -28.52 2.88
N CYS A 43 14.30 -29.19 2.18
CA CYS A 43 14.20 -30.64 2.16
C CYS A 43 14.92 -31.22 0.93
N ILE A 44 15.80 -32.20 1.14
CA ILE A 44 16.22 -33.13 0.08
C ILE A 44 15.14 -34.22 0.02
N PRO A 45 14.49 -34.49 -1.14
CA PRO A 45 13.49 -35.54 -1.24
C PRO A 45 14.01 -36.87 -0.68
N LYS A 46 13.20 -37.56 0.14
CA LYS A 46 13.59 -38.82 0.81
C LYS A 46 14.16 -39.86 -0.15
N LYS A 47 13.67 -39.89 -1.40
CA LYS A 47 14.14 -40.78 -2.47
C LYS A 47 15.56 -40.48 -2.97
N LEU A 48 16.04 -39.24 -2.83
CA LEU A 48 17.36 -38.80 -3.29
C LEU A 48 18.43 -38.85 -2.18
N ARG A 49 18.03 -39.00 -0.91
CA ARG A 49 18.98 -39.12 0.21
C ARG A 49 19.92 -40.32 0.13
N PRO A 50 19.49 -41.52 -0.30
CA PRO A 50 20.41 -42.63 -0.49
C PRO A 50 21.55 -42.25 -1.44
N LEU A 51 21.23 -41.56 -2.55
CA LEU A 51 22.19 -41.11 -3.56
C LEU A 51 23.21 -40.08 -3.01
N LEU A 52 22.80 -39.18 -2.11
CA LEU A 52 23.72 -38.28 -1.40
C LEU A 52 24.59 -39.01 -0.38
N ARG A 53 24.04 -40.00 0.34
CA ARG A 53 24.77 -40.78 1.35
C ARG A 53 25.81 -41.71 0.72
N VAL A 54 25.54 -42.21 -0.48
CA VAL A 54 26.49 -43.04 -1.26
C VAL A 54 27.38 -42.23 -2.20
N GLY A 55 27.37 -40.89 -2.13
CA GLY A 55 28.28 -40.02 -2.89
C GLY A 55 27.99 -39.90 -4.38
N VAL A 56 26.81 -40.30 -4.84
CA VAL A 56 26.38 -40.20 -6.25
C VAL A 56 26.03 -38.75 -6.62
N LEU A 57 25.57 -37.96 -5.66
CA LEU A 57 25.42 -36.51 -5.81
C LEU A 57 26.62 -35.81 -5.14
N PRO A 58 27.24 -34.79 -5.78
CA PRO A 58 28.41 -34.12 -5.23
C PRO A 58 28.08 -33.44 -3.89
N ASP A 59 28.75 -33.88 -2.83
CA ASP A 59 28.64 -33.31 -1.48
C ASP A 59 29.48 -32.03 -1.42
N ALA A 60 28.88 -30.91 -1.86
CA ALA A 60 29.56 -29.62 -1.86
C ALA A 60 29.58 -29.00 -0.45
N ASP A 61 30.71 -28.39 -0.09
CA ASP A 61 30.83 -27.51 1.07
C ASP A 61 30.13 -26.17 0.75
N TRP A 62 29.07 -25.83 1.49
CA TRP A 62 28.40 -24.55 1.32
C TRP A 62 28.88 -23.57 2.39
N TRP A 63 29.30 -22.39 1.96
CA TRP A 63 29.61 -21.27 2.87
C TRP A 63 28.35 -20.42 3.07
N VAL A 64 27.87 -20.35 4.31
CA VAL A 64 26.72 -19.51 4.66
C VAL A 64 27.24 -18.32 5.47
N LYS A 65 26.98 -17.10 4.98
CA LYS A 65 27.08 -15.87 5.77
C LYS A 65 25.71 -15.59 6.39
N SER A 66 25.66 -15.34 7.69
CA SER A 66 24.49 -14.76 8.34
C SER A 66 24.75 -13.30 8.69
N ASP A 67 23.70 -12.49 8.65
CA ASP A 67 23.72 -11.09 9.11
C ASP A 67 23.92 -10.98 10.63
N THR A 68 23.90 -12.11 11.36
CA THR A 68 24.11 -12.22 12.81
C THR A 68 25.56 -12.56 13.18
N GLY A 69 26.49 -12.60 12.22
CA GLY A 69 27.92 -12.73 12.47
C GLY A 69 28.46 -14.15 12.60
N ILE A 70 27.62 -15.19 12.50
CA ILE A 70 28.09 -16.59 12.48
C ILE A 70 28.16 -17.04 11.02
N SER A 71 29.37 -17.06 10.47
CA SER A 71 29.67 -17.58 9.14
C SER A 71 30.34 -18.95 9.26
N GLY A 72 29.92 -19.96 8.49
CA GLY A 72 30.51 -21.29 8.57
C GLY A 72 30.20 -22.21 7.38
N LYS A 73 30.98 -23.29 7.27
CA LYS A 73 30.78 -24.37 6.29
C LYS A 73 29.66 -25.31 6.73
N LEU A 74 28.64 -25.48 5.89
CA LEU A 74 27.55 -26.43 6.08
C LEU A 74 27.63 -27.54 5.02
N LEU A 75 27.63 -28.80 5.47
CA LEU A 75 27.57 -29.98 4.59
C LEU A 75 26.11 -30.31 4.26
N MET A 76 25.79 -30.47 2.97
CA MET A 76 24.43 -30.78 2.48
C MET A 76 23.83 -32.03 3.16
N ARG A 77 24.65 -33.07 3.40
CA ARG A 77 24.23 -34.29 4.11
C ARG A 77 23.81 -34.09 5.58
N LYS A 78 24.18 -32.97 6.20
CA LYS A 78 23.89 -32.65 7.62
C LYS A 78 22.62 -31.81 7.82
N LEU A 79 21.93 -31.41 6.75
CA LEU A 79 20.64 -30.71 6.85
C LEU A 79 19.57 -31.60 7.47
N ALA A 80 18.76 -31.03 8.38
CA ALA A 80 17.69 -31.74 9.08
C ALA A 80 16.63 -32.30 8.12
N ASP A 81 16.12 -33.50 8.40
CA ASP A 81 15.03 -34.12 7.67
C ASP A 81 13.67 -33.61 8.12
N TRP A 82 13.08 -32.71 7.34
CA TRP A 82 11.71 -32.26 7.58
C TRP A 82 10.66 -33.02 6.75
N GLY A 83 11.05 -34.07 6.02
CA GLY A 83 10.12 -34.95 5.29
C GLY A 83 9.35 -34.26 4.16
N GLY A 84 8.43 -34.99 3.50
CA GLY A 84 7.48 -34.38 2.55
C GLY A 84 6.61 -33.37 3.30
N ILE A 85 6.45 -32.17 2.74
CA ILE A 85 5.71 -31.05 3.33
C ILE A 85 4.20 -31.37 3.27
N GLY A 86 3.77 -32.36 4.05
CA GLY A 86 2.37 -32.64 4.33
C GLY A 86 1.89 -31.63 5.37
N LEU A 87 1.76 -30.36 4.98
CA LEU A 87 1.10 -29.37 5.82
C LEU A 87 -0.27 -29.93 6.22
N ASN A 88 -0.58 -30.00 7.50
CA ASN A 88 -1.90 -30.46 7.91
C ASN A 88 -2.91 -29.40 7.45
N ARG A 89 -4.01 -29.80 6.81
CA ARG A 89 -5.04 -28.86 6.34
C ARG A 89 -5.60 -27.98 7.46
N SER A 90 -5.62 -28.46 8.70
CA SER A 90 -5.99 -27.65 9.87
C SER A 90 -5.09 -26.43 10.06
N LEU A 91 -3.82 -26.49 9.67
CA LEU A 91 -2.89 -25.37 9.70
C LEU A 91 -3.31 -24.29 8.69
N VAL A 92 -3.63 -24.70 7.45
CA VAL A 92 -4.12 -23.79 6.40
C VAL A 92 -5.37 -23.05 6.87
N TYR A 93 -6.34 -23.79 7.42
CA TYR A 93 -7.58 -23.21 7.92
C TYR A 93 -7.36 -22.18 9.04
N LYS A 94 -6.47 -22.48 10.01
CA LYS A 94 -6.17 -21.57 11.13
C LYS A 94 -5.48 -20.28 10.70
N HIS A 95 -4.71 -20.33 9.62
CA HIS A 95 -3.93 -19.19 9.12
C HIS A 95 -4.54 -18.49 7.92
N ALA A 96 -5.63 -19.00 7.33
CA ALA A 96 -6.23 -18.42 6.14
C ALA A 96 -6.61 -16.95 6.32
N ILE A 97 -7.41 -16.62 7.34
CA ILE A 97 -7.80 -15.23 7.61
C ILE A 97 -6.59 -14.32 7.92
N PRO A 98 -5.64 -14.71 8.80
CA PRO A 98 -4.40 -13.97 8.99
C PRO A 98 -3.64 -13.69 7.70
N VAL A 99 -3.58 -14.65 6.76
CA VAL A 99 -2.95 -14.43 5.46
C VAL A 99 -3.67 -13.33 4.67
N PHE A 100 -5.01 -13.36 4.59
CA PHE A 100 -5.77 -12.28 3.95
C PHE A 100 -5.50 -10.92 4.60
N LEU A 101 -5.49 -10.86 5.93
CA LEU A 101 -5.25 -9.63 6.66
C LEU A 101 -3.86 -9.05 6.40
N ARG A 102 -2.83 -9.89 6.30
CA ARG A 102 -1.46 -9.46 5.97
C ARG A 102 -1.26 -9.13 4.50
N GLU A 103 -1.84 -9.92 3.60
CA GLU A 103 -1.83 -9.65 2.15
C GLU A 103 -2.56 -8.33 1.81
N SER A 104 -3.45 -7.84 2.69
CA SER A 104 -4.06 -6.52 2.58
C SER A 104 -3.05 -5.36 2.61
N GLU A 105 -1.88 -5.52 3.23
CA GLU A 105 -0.82 -4.51 3.24
C GLU A 105 -0.26 -4.27 1.82
N LYS A 106 -0.17 -5.33 1.02
CA LYS A 106 0.26 -5.21 -0.39
C LYS A 106 -0.74 -4.40 -1.22
N VAL A 107 -2.01 -4.33 -0.79
CA VAL A 107 -3.00 -3.45 -1.41
C VAL A 107 -2.64 -1.98 -1.18
N SER A 108 -2.26 -1.61 0.04
CA SER A 108 -1.78 -0.27 0.37
C SER A 108 -0.49 0.10 -0.37
N HIS A 109 0.37 -0.90 -0.62
CA HIS A 109 1.60 -0.73 -1.38
C HIS A 109 1.45 -0.83 -2.90
N ARG A 110 0.22 -0.70 -3.43
CA ARG A 110 -0.04 -0.70 -4.88
C ARG A 110 0.38 -2.01 -5.56
N ASN A 111 0.01 -3.15 -4.95
CA ASN A 111 0.32 -4.49 -5.45
C ASN A 111 -0.83 -5.48 -5.21
N ILE A 112 -2.07 -5.03 -5.47
CA ILE A 112 -3.29 -5.86 -5.39
C ILE A 112 -3.19 -7.13 -6.27
N PRO A 113 -2.66 -7.09 -7.51
CA PRO A 113 -2.55 -8.29 -8.34
C PRO A 113 -1.83 -9.46 -7.66
N LYS A 114 -0.67 -9.19 -7.03
CA LYS A 114 0.09 -10.23 -6.31
C LYS A 114 -0.64 -10.71 -5.06
N ALA A 115 -1.28 -9.79 -4.33
CA ALA A 115 -2.08 -10.14 -3.16
C ALA A 115 -3.22 -11.10 -3.53
N LEU A 116 -3.92 -10.84 -4.64
CA LEU A 116 -5.01 -11.68 -5.13
C LEU A 116 -4.55 -13.08 -5.56
N LEU A 117 -3.44 -13.20 -6.29
CA LEU A 117 -2.88 -14.52 -6.64
C LEU A 117 -2.56 -15.35 -5.39
N ASN A 118 -2.15 -14.70 -4.30
CA ASN A 118 -1.91 -15.37 -3.03
C ASN A 118 -3.21 -15.76 -2.32
N CYS A 119 -4.16 -14.83 -2.22
CA CYS A 119 -5.44 -15.04 -1.57
C CYS A 119 -6.31 -16.09 -2.28
N TRP A 120 -6.35 -16.10 -3.61
CA TRP A 120 -7.05 -17.12 -4.38
C TRP A 120 -6.41 -18.50 -4.22
N TRP A 121 -5.09 -18.57 -4.06
CA TRP A 121 -4.43 -19.84 -3.72
C TRP A 121 -4.88 -20.34 -2.36
N VAL A 122 -4.87 -19.48 -1.33
CA VAL A 122 -5.40 -19.83 0.00
C VAL A 122 -6.86 -20.26 -0.06
N GLU A 123 -7.69 -19.56 -0.85
CA GLU A 123 -9.09 -19.93 -1.08
C GLU A 123 -9.22 -21.33 -1.69
N LEU A 124 -8.44 -21.63 -2.72
CA LEU A 124 -8.40 -22.95 -3.34
C LEU A 124 -8.03 -24.04 -2.33
N LEU A 125 -6.99 -23.81 -1.52
CA LEU A 125 -6.57 -24.76 -0.47
C LEU A 125 -7.63 -24.96 0.61
N CYS A 126 -8.44 -23.94 0.89
CA CYS A 126 -9.54 -24.03 1.84
C CYS A 126 -10.78 -24.75 1.27
N THR A 127 -10.92 -24.79 -0.06
CA THR A 127 -12.11 -25.31 -0.75
C THR A 127 -11.89 -26.68 -1.38
N GLU A 128 -10.63 -27.12 -1.56
CA GLU A 128 -10.25 -28.44 -2.05
C GLU A 128 -10.88 -29.57 -1.22
N GLU A 129 -11.70 -30.40 -1.86
CA GLU A 129 -12.36 -31.52 -1.20
C GLU A 129 -11.37 -32.69 -0.96
N SER A 130 -11.52 -33.35 0.19
CA SER A 130 -11.14 -34.77 0.39
C SER A 130 -9.71 -35.18 0.80
N SER A 131 -8.64 -34.39 0.63
CA SER A 131 -7.29 -34.84 1.07
C SER A 131 -6.86 -34.34 2.47
N PRO A 132 -6.38 -35.17 3.41
CA PRO A 132 -5.86 -34.66 4.69
C PRO A 132 -4.69 -33.67 4.54
N SER A 133 -3.96 -33.72 3.42
CA SER A 133 -2.94 -32.74 3.03
C SER A 133 -3.42 -31.85 1.88
N PRO A 134 -3.27 -30.52 1.98
CA PRO A 134 -3.55 -29.59 0.89
C PRO A 134 -2.52 -29.75 -0.23
N THR A 135 -2.88 -29.36 -1.44
CA THR A 135 -1.93 -29.28 -2.55
C THR A 135 -0.81 -28.26 -2.24
N SER A 136 0.46 -28.69 -2.31
CA SER A 136 1.64 -27.82 -2.15
C SER A 136 2.27 -27.51 -3.50
N LEU A 137 2.71 -26.26 -3.73
CA LEU A 137 3.43 -25.88 -4.95
C LEU A 137 4.75 -26.64 -5.07
N THR A 138 5.44 -26.87 -3.95
CA THR A 138 6.66 -27.69 -3.90
C THR A 138 6.38 -29.11 -4.40
N LYS A 139 5.23 -29.69 -4.02
CA LYS A 139 4.81 -31.00 -4.53
C LYS A 139 4.56 -30.96 -6.03
N LEU A 140 3.86 -29.93 -6.53
CA LEU A 140 3.57 -29.79 -7.97
C LEU A 140 4.85 -29.56 -8.80
N LEU A 141 5.85 -28.85 -8.26
CA LEU A 141 7.16 -28.70 -8.89
C LEU A 141 7.92 -30.03 -8.98
N LEU A 142 7.95 -30.79 -7.89
CA LEU A 142 8.65 -32.08 -7.82
C LEU A 142 7.91 -33.20 -8.54
N SER A 143 6.61 -33.03 -8.79
CA SER A 143 5.76 -34.01 -9.46
C SER A 143 4.78 -33.30 -10.40
N PRO A 144 5.27 -32.78 -11.54
CA PRO A 144 4.43 -32.01 -12.48
C PRO A 144 3.21 -32.77 -12.99
N SER A 145 3.27 -34.09 -13.07
CA SER A 145 2.15 -34.96 -13.45
C SER A 145 0.94 -34.87 -12.50
N GLU A 146 1.12 -34.38 -11.28
CA GLU A 146 0.02 -34.16 -10.32
C GLU A 146 -0.75 -32.86 -10.55
N ARG A 147 -0.30 -31.99 -11.47
CA ARG A 147 -1.00 -30.76 -11.83
C ARG A 147 -2.38 -31.08 -12.43
N GLU A 148 -3.39 -30.30 -12.07
CA GLU A 148 -4.78 -30.64 -12.43
C GLU A 148 -4.99 -30.70 -13.94
N MET A 149 -4.37 -29.79 -14.71
CA MET A 149 -4.48 -29.78 -16.18
C MET A 149 -4.00 -31.09 -16.84
N LEU A 150 -3.08 -31.81 -16.21
CA LEU A 150 -2.53 -33.08 -16.70
C LEU A 150 -3.29 -34.28 -16.11
N LYS A 151 -3.61 -34.23 -14.83
CA LYS A 151 -4.25 -35.34 -14.10
C LYS A 151 -5.73 -35.49 -14.40
N LYS A 152 -6.44 -34.36 -14.52
CA LYS A 152 -7.89 -34.28 -14.74
C LYS A 152 -8.15 -33.13 -15.71
N THR A 153 -7.76 -33.35 -16.96
CA THR A 153 -7.91 -32.36 -18.03
C THR A 153 -9.34 -31.82 -18.08
N PRO A 154 -9.58 -30.55 -17.71
CA PRO A 154 -10.93 -30.03 -17.57
C PRO A 154 -11.53 -29.77 -18.96
N VAL A 155 -12.40 -30.67 -19.40
CA VAL A 155 -13.08 -30.60 -20.71
C VAL A 155 -13.83 -29.27 -20.84
N GLY A 156 -13.61 -28.55 -21.94
CA GLY A 156 -14.25 -27.26 -22.22
C GLY A 156 -13.71 -26.07 -21.40
N HIS A 157 -12.54 -26.19 -20.78
CA HIS A 157 -11.90 -25.07 -20.07
C HIS A 157 -11.31 -24.04 -21.06
N PRO A 158 -11.65 -22.74 -20.94
CA PRO A 158 -11.40 -21.74 -21.99
C PRO A 158 -9.92 -21.43 -22.27
N TYR A 159 -9.02 -21.76 -21.34
CA TYR A 159 -7.59 -21.49 -21.48
C TYR A 159 -6.73 -22.76 -21.58
N LEU A 160 -7.32 -23.95 -21.65
CA LEU A 160 -6.56 -25.19 -21.58
C LEU A 160 -5.58 -25.34 -22.77
N GLU A 161 -6.05 -25.10 -23.99
CA GLU A 161 -5.21 -25.12 -25.19
C GLU A 161 -4.10 -24.05 -25.14
N CYS A 162 -4.41 -22.87 -24.59
CA CYS A 162 -3.43 -21.80 -24.41
C CYS A 162 -2.30 -22.24 -23.46
N LEU A 163 -2.65 -22.90 -22.35
CA LEU A 163 -1.68 -23.43 -21.39
C LEU A 163 -0.79 -24.52 -22.01
N GLN A 164 -1.38 -25.44 -22.78
CA GLN A 164 -0.65 -26.50 -23.47
C GLN A 164 0.36 -25.93 -24.47
N LYS A 165 -0.08 -25.02 -25.35
CA LYS A 165 0.80 -24.33 -26.31
C LYS A 165 1.96 -23.61 -25.63
N MET A 166 1.70 -22.94 -24.51
CA MET A 166 2.75 -22.26 -23.74
C MET A 166 3.80 -23.24 -23.20
N GLU A 167 3.40 -24.41 -22.69
CA GLU A 167 4.35 -25.40 -22.14
C GLU A 167 5.10 -26.17 -23.23
N GLU A 168 4.47 -26.42 -24.37
CA GLU A 168 5.11 -27.01 -25.55
C GLU A 168 6.16 -26.05 -26.15
N GLY A 169 5.79 -24.77 -26.32
CA GLY A 169 6.68 -23.75 -26.87
C GLY A 169 7.79 -23.30 -25.91
N PHE A 170 7.52 -23.34 -24.59
CA PHE A 170 8.46 -22.89 -23.57
C PHE A 170 8.52 -23.88 -22.39
N PRO A 171 9.20 -25.04 -22.55
CA PRO A 171 9.27 -26.07 -21.51
C PRO A 171 9.85 -25.58 -20.18
N GLN A 172 10.65 -24.51 -20.19
CA GLN A 172 11.20 -23.87 -18.99
C GLN A 172 10.12 -23.34 -18.04
N LEU A 173 8.92 -23.04 -18.53
CA LEU A 173 7.79 -22.60 -17.70
C LEU A 173 7.35 -23.68 -16.70
N THR A 174 7.51 -24.95 -17.02
CA THR A 174 7.21 -26.06 -16.11
C THR A 174 8.12 -26.10 -14.88
N LEU A 175 9.20 -25.32 -14.89
CA LEU A 175 10.13 -25.14 -13.77
C LEU A 175 9.91 -23.81 -13.03
N ASP A 176 9.04 -22.93 -13.53
CA ASP A 176 8.71 -21.65 -12.90
C ASP A 176 7.57 -21.82 -11.89
N PRO A 177 7.80 -21.59 -10.59
CA PRO A 177 6.78 -21.82 -9.56
C PRO A 177 5.60 -20.86 -9.64
N TRP A 178 5.80 -19.65 -10.17
CA TRP A 178 4.71 -18.72 -10.43
C TRP A 178 3.86 -19.18 -11.61
N TRP A 179 4.47 -19.77 -12.63
CA TRP A 179 3.74 -20.41 -13.72
C TRP A 179 2.91 -21.59 -13.22
N ILE A 180 3.50 -22.50 -12.44
CA ILE A 180 2.75 -23.64 -11.87
C ILE A 180 1.58 -23.16 -11.02
N LYS A 181 1.82 -22.19 -10.12
CA LYS A 181 0.74 -21.57 -9.33
C LYS A 181 -0.36 -21.00 -10.22
N PHE A 182 0.01 -20.25 -11.25
CA PHE A 182 -0.94 -19.64 -12.18
C PHE A 182 -1.77 -20.68 -12.93
N THR A 183 -1.12 -21.67 -13.53
CA THR A 183 -1.82 -22.74 -14.29
C THR A 183 -2.77 -23.51 -13.40
N ASP A 184 -2.34 -23.90 -12.19
CA ASP A 184 -3.14 -24.70 -11.26
C ASP A 184 -4.28 -23.88 -10.65
N LEU A 185 -4.05 -22.58 -10.35
CA LEU A 185 -5.13 -21.63 -10.05
C LEU A 185 -6.14 -21.60 -11.19
N LEU A 186 -5.68 -21.32 -12.41
CA LEU A 186 -6.58 -21.11 -13.54
C LEU A 186 -7.43 -22.35 -13.83
N THR A 187 -6.86 -23.55 -13.76
CA THR A 187 -7.55 -24.81 -14.06
C THR A 187 -8.47 -25.30 -12.95
N ARG A 188 -8.16 -24.99 -11.68
CA ARG A 188 -8.91 -25.53 -10.52
C ARG A 188 -9.89 -24.54 -9.91
N PHE A 189 -9.71 -23.24 -10.14
CA PHE A 189 -10.51 -22.24 -9.44
C PHE A 189 -12.00 -22.39 -9.84
N PRO A 190 -12.92 -22.52 -8.86
CA PRO A 190 -14.29 -22.95 -9.17
C PRO A 190 -15.12 -21.86 -9.86
N GLN A 191 -14.79 -20.58 -9.65
CA GLN A 191 -15.56 -19.47 -10.22
C GLN A 191 -14.99 -19.01 -11.56
N LYS A 192 -15.62 -19.44 -12.67
CA LYS A 192 -15.21 -19.10 -14.05
C LYS A 192 -15.13 -17.60 -14.33
N ASN A 193 -15.96 -16.78 -13.68
CA ASN A 193 -15.94 -15.32 -13.84
C ASN A 193 -14.66 -14.66 -13.27
N VAL A 194 -13.84 -15.39 -12.51
CA VAL A 194 -12.58 -14.90 -11.94
C VAL A 194 -11.39 -15.19 -12.87
N TYR A 195 -11.53 -16.03 -13.89
CA TYR A 195 -10.41 -16.44 -14.75
C TYR A 195 -9.74 -15.26 -15.46
N LYS A 196 -10.53 -14.32 -15.98
CA LYS A 196 -9.97 -13.09 -16.60
C LYS A 196 -9.16 -12.26 -15.60
N ASP A 197 -9.62 -12.16 -14.35
CA ASP A 197 -8.88 -11.46 -13.30
C ASP A 197 -7.61 -12.22 -12.90
N ILE A 198 -7.61 -13.57 -12.89
CA ILE A 198 -6.40 -14.38 -12.66
C ILE A 198 -5.36 -14.13 -13.76
N VAL A 199 -5.78 -14.19 -15.03
CA VAL A 199 -4.94 -13.90 -16.20
C VAL A 199 -4.39 -12.47 -16.12
N PHE A 200 -5.24 -11.48 -15.85
CA PHE A 200 -4.82 -10.09 -15.69
C PHE A 200 -3.81 -9.93 -14.53
N CYS A 201 -4.08 -10.53 -13.36
CA CYS A 201 -3.19 -10.43 -12.21
C CYS A 201 -1.83 -11.09 -12.46
N PHE A 202 -1.81 -12.23 -13.16
CA PHE A 202 -0.58 -12.88 -13.57
C PHE A 202 0.18 -12.07 -14.64
N ALA A 203 -0.53 -11.47 -15.60
CA ALA A 203 0.04 -10.56 -16.58
C ALA A 203 0.76 -9.37 -15.91
N GLN A 204 0.16 -8.80 -14.85
CA GLN A 204 0.80 -7.75 -14.05
C GLN A 204 2.01 -8.27 -13.27
N HIS A 205 1.94 -9.50 -12.75
CA HIS A 205 3.07 -10.13 -12.04
C HIS A 205 4.28 -10.33 -12.94
N VAL A 206 4.09 -10.83 -14.17
CA VAL A 206 5.17 -11.04 -15.15
C VAL A 206 5.53 -9.77 -15.93
N ARG A 207 4.82 -8.66 -15.68
CA ARG A 207 5.00 -7.35 -16.33
C ARG A 207 4.78 -7.40 -17.84
N LEU A 208 3.67 -7.97 -18.30
CA LEU A 208 3.31 -7.94 -19.73
C LEU A 208 3.20 -6.52 -20.28
N THR A 209 3.00 -5.52 -19.43
CA THR A 209 3.08 -4.10 -19.82
C THR A 209 4.38 -3.73 -20.53
N ASP A 210 5.48 -4.44 -20.26
CA ASP A 210 6.80 -4.20 -20.87
C ASP A 210 6.86 -4.70 -22.33
N ILE A 211 5.84 -5.42 -22.81
CA ILE A 211 5.80 -6.02 -24.15
C ILE A 211 4.56 -5.65 -24.99
N VAL A 212 3.73 -4.72 -24.52
CA VAL A 212 2.59 -4.23 -25.30
C VAL A 212 3.06 -3.04 -26.12
N GLU A 213 2.93 -3.11 -27.45
CA GLU A 213 2.97 -1.91 -28.27
C GLU A 213 1.71 -1.11 -27.98
N PHE A 214 1.89 0.04 -27.37
CA PHE A 214 0.84 1.03 -27.32
C PHE A 214 0.47 1.28 -28.78
N SER A 215 -0.77 0.99 -29.20
CA SER A 215 -1.29 1.19 -30.56
C SER A 215 -2.80 1.00 -30.54
N MET A 216 -3.51 1.45 -31.57
CA MET A 216 -4.96 1.22 -31.71
C MET A 216 -5.34 -0.28 -31.68
N ARG A 217 -4.39 -1.16 -32.00
CA ARG A 217 -4.55 -2.62 -31.94
C ARG A 217 -3.99 -3.26 -30.68
N ALA A 218 -3.23 -2.50 -29.90
CA ALA A 218 -2.48 -2.97 -28.74
C ALA A 218 -1.73 -4.27 -29.05
N ASP A 219 -0.99 -4.31 -30.16
CA ASP A 219 -0.26 -5.52 -30.58
C ASP A 219 0.97 -5.78 -29.67
N ALA A 220 1.52 -6.99 -29.70
CA ALA A 220 2.75 -7.30 -28.99
C ALA A 220 3.97 -6.67 -29.69
N VAL A 221 5.03 -6.35 -28.93
CA VAL A 221 6.29 -5.88 -29.55
C VAL A 221 6.88 -6.93 -30.46
N LYS A 222 7.31 -6.51 -31.65
CA LYS A 222 8.11 -7.36 -32.54
C LYS A 222 9.47 -7.63 -31.91
N LEU A 223 9.74 -8.90 -31.64
CA LEU A 223 11.00 -9.35 -31.07
C LEU A 223 12.01 -9.70 -32.16
N ASP A 224 13.28 -9.39 -31.91
CA ASP A 224 14.38 -9.97 -32.69
C ASP A 224 14.54 -11.47 -32.40
N ARG A 225 15.06 -12.22 -33.37
CA ARG A 225 15.35 -13.65 -33.28
C ARG A 225 16.31 -14.00 -32.14
N THR A 226 17.17 -13.07 -31.72
CA THR A 226 18.09 -13.28 -30.59
C THR A 226 17.49 -13.00 -29.20
N SER A 227 16.22 -12.58 -29.14
CA SER A 227 15.54 -12.24 -27.88
C SER A 227 15.49 -13.42 -26.91
N ALA A 228 15.74 -13.14 -25.63
CA ALA A 228 15.68 -14.15 -24.57
C ALA A 228 14.33 -14.90 -24.54
N TRP A 229 14.38 -16.21 -24.25
CA TRP A 229 13.19 -17.07 -24.24
C TRP A 229 12.04 -16.50 -23.39
N ARG A 230 12.35 -15.86 -22.25
CA ARG A 230 11.35 -15.23 -21.37
C ARG A 230 10.56 -14.12 -22.08
N LYS A 231 11.21 -13.27 -22.88
CA LYS A 231 10.52 -12.22 -23.65
C LYS A 231 9.63 -12.83 -24.72
N ARG A 232 10.11 -13.87 -25.41
CA ARG A 232 9.31 -14.62 -26.40
C ARG A 232 8.08 -15.28 -25.76
N ALA A 233 8.25 -15.90 -24.59
CA ALA A 233 7.16 -16.48 -23.82
C ALA A 233 6.12 -15.43 -23.38
N MET A 234 6.57 -14.23 -22.99
CA MET A 234 5.63 -13.15 -22.66
C MET A 234 4.80 -12.73 -23.87
N VAL A 235 5.40 -12.63 -25.07
CA VAL A 235 4.69 -12.26 -26.31
C VAL A 235 3.67 -13.33 -26.67
N GLU A 236 4.06 -14.60 -26.69
CA GLU A 236 3.13 -15.71 -26.95
C GLU A 236 2.00 -15.75 -25.92
N PHE A 237 2.32 -15.55 -24.63
CA PHE A 237 1.31 -15.48 -23.57
C PHE A 237 0.32 -14.34 -23.85
N TYR A 238 0.81 -13.17 -24.23
CA TYR A 238 -0.06 -12.04 -24.55
C TYR A 238 -1.00 -12.34 -25.71
N GLU A 239 -0.48 -12.92 -26.79
CA GLU A 239 -1.27 -13.26 -27.98
C GLU A 239 -2.34 -14.33 -27.69
N LEU A 240 -1.99 -15.37 -26.92
CA LEU A 240 -2.90 -16.46 -26.56
C LEU A 240 -3.96 -16.05 -25.54
N PHE A 241 -3.58 -15.31 -24.49
CA PHE A 241 -4.46 -15.03 -23.35
C PHE A 241 -5.24 -13.70 -23.47
N PHE A 242 -4.86 -12.82 -24.40
CA PHE A 242 -5.59 -11.60 -24.73
C PHE A 242 -5.97 -11.62 -26.22
N PRO A 243 -6.83 -12.55 -26.68
CA PRO A 243 -7.14 -12.70 -28.11
C PRO A 243 -8.06 -11.58 -28.65
N ASN A 244 -8.79 -10.89 -27.77
CA ASN A 244 -9.73 -9.84 -28.14
C ASN A 244 -9.14 -8.44 -27.95
N ILE A 245 -9.45 -7.55 -28.88
CA ILE A 245 -8.96 -6.16 -28.83
C ILE A 245 -9.37 -5.43 -27.55
N ARG A 246 -10.56 -5.72 -27.00
CA ARG A 246 -11.04 -5.08 -25.78
C ARG A 246 -10.16 -5.36 -24.56
N ASP A 247 -9.74 -6.60 -24.34
CA ASP A 247 -8.94 -6.93 -23.15
C ASP A 247 -7.48 -6.47 -23.36
N ARG A 248 -6.99 -6.45 -24.62
CA ARG A 248 -5.71 -5.83 -24.99
C ARG A 248 -5.69 -4.33 -24.69
N LEU A 249 -6.73 -3.61 -25.11
CA LEU A 249 -6.89 -2.18 -24.82
C LEU A 249 -7.04 -1.93 -23.32
N GLU A 250 -7.78 -2.76 -22.57
CA GLU A 250 -7.85 -2.63 -21.11
C GLU A 250 -6.46 -2.77 -20.46
N LEU A 251 -5.66 -3.75 -20.86
CA LEU A 251 -4.28 -3.92 -20.37
C LEU A 251 -3.36 -2.78 -20.78
N MET A 252 -3.48 -2.31 -22.03
CA MET A 252 -2.71 -1.21 -22.59
C MET A 252 -3.01 0.11 -21.86
N HIS A 253 -4.29 0.48 -21.76
CA HIS A 253 -4.72 1.68 -21.03
C HIS A 253 -4.34 1.62 -19.56
N PHE A 254 -4.43 0.43 -18.95
CA PHE A 254 -3.88 0.23 -17.62
C PHE A 254 -2.38 0.53 -17.59
N ALA A 255 -1.58 -0.05 -18.50
CA ALA A 255 -0.13 0.15 -18.59
C ALA A 255 0.27 1.62 -18.83
N GLN A 256 -0.51 2.34 -19.64
CA GLN A 256 -0.35 3.76 -19.93
C GLN A 256 -0.64 4.66 -18.70
N GLY A 257 -1.32 4.11 -17.70
CA GLY A 257 -1.73 4.84 -16.50
C GLY A 257 -3.00 5.66 -16.72
N HIS A 258 -3.95 5.17 -17.53
CA HIS A 258 -5.27 5.78 -17.63
C HIS A 258 -5.98 5.63 -16.29
N ASP A 259 -6.17 6.74 -15.57
CA ASP A 259 -6.69 6.67 -14.20
C ASP A 259 -8.10 6.08 -14.15
N GLU A 260 -8.97 6.34 -15.13
CA GLU A 260 -10.31 5.73 -15.16
C GLU A 260 -10.24 4.20 -15.27
N THR A 261 -9.42 3.70 -16.20
CA THR A 261 -9.18 2.25 -16.37
C THR A 261 -8.53 1.67 -15.12
N ALA A 262 -7.51 2.33 -14.56
CA ALA A 262 -6.83 1.90 -13.35
C ALA A 262 -7.77 1.86 -12.13
N ASN A 263 -8.61 2.89 -11.93
CA ASN A 263 -9.60 2.98 -10.85
C ASN A 263 -10.68 1.89 -11.01
N LYS A 264 -11.16 1.66 -12.24
CA LYS A 264 -12.13 0.60 -12.54
C LYS A 264 -11.56 -0.79 -12.22
N ILE A 265 -10.33 -1.05 -12.66
CA ILE A 265 -9.63 -2.31 -12.37
C ILE A 265 -9.38 -2.44 -10.87
N GLU A 266 -8.94 -1.38 -10.18
CA GLU A 266 -8.75 -1.38 -8.73
C GLU A 266 -10.02 -1.75 -7.97
N SER A 267 -11.14 -1.12 -8.31
CA SER A 267 -12.43 -1.42 -7.70
C SER A 267 -12.85 -2.87 -7.94
N ARG A 268 -12.65 -3.38 -9.18
CA ARG A 268 -12.88 -4.79 -9.55
C ARG A 268 -12.03 -5.73 -8.72
N LEU A 269 -10.72 -5.51 -8.65
CA LEU A 269 -9.77 -6.37 -7.94
C LEU A 269 -9.98 -6.32 -6.41
N LYS A 270 -10.23 -5.14 -5.82
CA LYS A 270 -10.59 -5.01 -4.39
C LYS A 270 -11.87 -5.79 -4.08
N LYS A 271 -12.90 -5.70 -4.94
CA LYS A 271 -14.12 -6.49 -4.79
C LYS A 271 -13.84 -7.99 -4.86
N SER A 272 -13.00 -8.44 -5.80
CA SER A 272 -12.59 -9.84 -5.91
C SER A 272 -11.84 -10.33 -4.65
N PHE A 273 -11.00 -9.49 -4.05
CA PHE A 273 -10.30 -9.79 -2.80
C PHE A 273 -11.28 -9.98 -1.64
N LEU A 274 -12.19 -9.02 -1.45
CA LEU A 274 -13.23 -9.08 -0.40
C LEU A 274 -14.13 -10.30 -0.57
N ASN A 275 -14.51 -10.63 -1.80
CA ASN A 275 -15.34 -11.80 -2.10
C ASN A 275 -14.61 -13.11 -1.80
N SER A 276 -13.32 -13.19 -2.13
CA SER A 276 -12.47 -14.33 -1.81
C SER A 276 -12.38 -14.56 -0.30
N MET A 277 -12.10 -13.50 0.46
CA MET A 277 -12.05 -13.55 1.92
C MET A 277 -13.38 -14.01 2.53
N LYS A 278 -14.52 -13.48 2.04
CA LYS A 278 -15.86 -13.88 2.50
C LYS A 278 -16.17 -15.35 2.22
N ARG A 279 -15.74 -15.88 1.07
CA ARG A 279 -15.95 -17.31 0.74
C ARG A 279 -15.13 -18.22 1.64
N VAL A 280 -13.88 -17.83 1.93
CA VAL A 280 -13.02 -18.52 2.89
C VAL A 280 -13.63 -18.47 4.29
N GLU A 281 -14.06 -17.28 4.75
CA GLU A 281 -14.74 -17.12 6.04
C GLU A 281 -15.98 -18.00 6.14
N LYS A 282 -16.84 -18.01 5.11
CA LYS A 282 -18.02 -18.87 5.04
C LYS A 282 -17.67 -20.36 5.12
N LYS A 283 -16.64 -20.81 4.39
CA LYS A 283 -16.20 -22.21 4.40
C LYS A 283 -15.72 -22.63 5.79
N LEU A 284 -14.91 -21.80 6.43
CA LEU A 284 -14.43 -22.01 7.80
C LEU A 284 -15.56 -21.95 8.82
N GLY A 285 -16.54 -21.07 8.64
CA GLY A 285 -17.76 -21.00 9.45
C GLY A 285 -18.59 -22.28 9.36
N ILE A 286 -18.75 -22.86 8.16
CA ILE A 286 -19.42 -24.16 7.98
C ILE A 286 -18.66 -25.29 8.71
N LEU A 287 -17.33 -25.29 8.64
CA LEU A 287 -16.50 -26.27 9.37
C LEU A 287 -16.62 -26.10 10.89
N GLY A 288 -16.63 -24.86 11.38
CA GLY A 288 -16.87 -24.53 12.77
C GLY A 288 -18.26 -24.97 13.23
N LYS A 289 -19.30 -24.67 12.46
CA LYS A 289 -20.69 -25.09 12.71
C LYS A 289 -20.79 -26.60 12.88
N ARG A 290 -20.19 -27.38 11.98
CA ARG A 290 -20.18 -28.86 12.07
C ARG A 290 -19.52 -29.32 13.36
N LYS A 291 -18.36 -28.77 13.72
CA LYS A 291 -17.65 -29.10 14.96
C LYS A 291 -18.46 -28.72 16.21
N THR A 292 -19.08 -27.54 16.22
CA THR A 292 -19.96 -27.10 17.31
C THR A 292 -21.16 -28.01 17.47
N LEU A 293 -21.81 -28.40 16.36
CA LEU A 293 -22.92 -29.36 16.40
C LEU A 293 -22.48 -30.69 16.99
N THR A 294 -21.35 -31.25 16.55
CA THR A 294 -20.80 -32.49 17.12
C THR A 294 -20.56 -32.36 18.63
N ASN A 295 -19.98 -31.25 19.10
CA ASN A 295 -19.74 -31.02 20.51
C ASN A 295 -21.05 -30.95 21.31
N ILE A 296 -22.07 -30.25 20.80
CA ILE A 296 -23.37 -30.11 21.46
C ILE A 296 -24.11 -31.46 21.51
N ILE A 297 -24.13 -32.22 20.42
CA ILE A 297 -24.77 -33.54 20.40
C ILE A 297 -24.07 -34.50 21.36
N TYR A 298 -22.74 -34.45 21.43
CA TYR A 298 -21.97 -35.22 22.40
C TYR A 298 -22.31 -34.81 23.84
N TYR A 299 -22.39 -33.50 24.11
CA TYR A 299 -22.83 -32.98 25.41
C TYR A 299 -24.24 -33.48 25.78
N PHE A 300 -25.20 -33.37 24.87
CA PHE A 300 -26.57 -33.84 25.08
C PHE A 300 -26.64 -35.35 25.36
N SER A 301 -25.84 -36.14 24.64
CA SER A 301 -25.76 -37.58 24.86
C SER A 301 -25.23 -37.92 26.26
N ASN A 302 -24.21 -37.20 26.74
CA ASN A 302 -23.65 -37.41 28.08
C ASN A 302 -24.59 -36.98 29.21
N GLU A 303 -25.45 -35.99 28.97
CA GLU A 303 -26.46 -35.54 29.93
C GLU A 303 -27.78 -36.36 29.81
N GLY A 304 -27.79 -37.43 29.01
CA GLY A 304 -28.91 -38.37 28.89
C GLY A 304 -30.10 -37.85 28.07
N ILE A 305 -29.93 -36.79 27.28
CA ILE A 305 -30.99 -36.20 26.46
C ILE A 305 -31.17 -37.05 25.19
N LYS A 306 -32.36 -37.62 25.02
CA LYS A 306 -32.72 -38.42 23.83
C LYS A 306 -33.53 -37.59 22.84
N PHE A 307 -33.31 -37.82 21.56
CA PHE A 307 -34.03 -37.17 20.47
C PHE A 307 -34.69 -38.21 19.59
N ASP A 308 -35.99 -38.06 19.34
CA ASP A 308 -36.75 -38.97 18.47
C ASP A 308 -36.29 -38.85 17.00
N GLU A 309 -35.97 -37.63 16.55
CA GLU A 309 -35.45 -37.36 15.20
C GLU A 309 -34.13 -36.58 15.22
N LEU A 310 -33.01 -37.27 15.44
CA LEU A 310 -31.67 -36.66 15.54
C LEU A 310 -31.33 -35.73 14.36
N LYS A 311 -31.72 -36.10 13.14
CA LYS A 311 -31.45 -35.30 11.94
C LYS A 311 -32.18 -33.95 11.95
N ASN A 312 -33.43 -33.93 12.40
CA ASN A 312 -34.21 -32.70 12.52
C ASN A 312 -33.67 -31.83 13.65
N THR A 313 -33.35 -32.42 14.81
CA THR A 313 -32.68 -31.72 15.91
C THR A 313 -31.36 -31.07 15.47
N VAL A 314 -30.51 -31.78 14.73
CA VAL A 314 -29.23 -31.24 14.21
C VAL A 314 -29.46 -30.06 13.28
N ASN A 315 -30.46 -30.12 12.41
CA ASN A 315 -30.80 -29.02 11.51
C ASN A 315 -31.30 -27.79 12.29
N GLU A 316 -32.17 -28.00 13.28
CA GLU A 316 -32.73 -26.93 14.10
C GLU A 316 -31.68 -26.23 14.96
N ILE A 317 -30.83 -26.99 15.67
CA ILE A 317 -29.69 -26.42 16.41
C ILE A 317 -28.77 -25.70 15.44
N GLY A 318 -28.58 -26.26 14.23
CA GLY A 318 -27.84 -25.62 13.17
C GLY A 318 -28.33 -24.21 12.87
N VAL A 319 -29.65 -24.01 12.71
CA VAL A 319 -30.24 -22.68 12.47
C VAL A 319 -30.04 -21.76 13.68
N ILE A 320 -30.24 -22.27 14.90
CA ILE A 320 -30.04 -21.49 16.13
C ILE A 320 -28.59 -20.99 16.27
N LEU A 321 -27.62 -21.79 15.83
CA LEU A 321 -26.19 -21.44 15.91
C LEU A 321 -25.74 -20.40 14.87
N ASP A 322 -26.51 -20.17 13.79
CA ASP A 322 -26.09 -19.33 12.66
C ASP A 322 -25.56 -17.93 13.04
N PRO A 323 -26.14 -17.19 14.01
CA PRO A 323 -25.62 -15.90 14.43
C PRO A 323 -24.18 -15.97 14.96
N VAL A 324 -23.80 -17.08 15.60
CA VAL A 324 -22.52 -17.22 16.30
C VAL A 324 -21.47 -18.03 15.54
N VAL A 325 -21.83 -18.98 14.65
CA VAL A 325 -20.83 -19.83 13.97
C VAL A 325 -20.51 -19.42 12.53
N ASN A 326 -21.28 -18.51 11.93
CA ASN A 326 -21.09 -18.10 10.53
C ASN A 326 -20.00 -17.04 10.33
N ARG A 327 -19.42 -16.52 11.40
CA ARG A 327 -18.33 -15.52 11.37
C ARG A 327 -17.13 -16.03 12.13
N ILE A 328 -15.95 -15.60 11.68
CA ILE A 328 -14.71 -15.91 12.38
C ILE A 328 -14.43 -14.79 13.37
N SER A 329 -14.38 -15.17 14.64
CA SER A 329 -13.98 -14.27 15.72
C SER A 329 -12.46 -14.05 15.68
N ILE A 330 -12.06 -12.78 15.75
CA ILE A 330 -10.69 -12.34 16.02
C ILE A 330 -10.81 -11.48 17.28
N GLU A 331 -10.76 -12.11 18.44
CA GLU A 331 -11.04 -11.51 19.74
C GLU A 331 -9.91 -11.77 20.71
N ASP A 332 -9.31 -10.71 21.28
CA ASP A 332 -8.43 -10.87 22.43
C ASP A 332 -9.26 -10.96 23.71
N ASN A 333 -9.42 -12.19 24.23
CA ASN A 333 -10.15 -12.46 25.47
C ASN A 333 -9.60 -11.68 26.68
N ARG A 334 -8.35 -11.20 26.64
CA ARG A 334 -7.80 -10.33 27.69
C ARG A 334 -8.57 -9.01 27.79
N VAL A 335 -9.16 -8.52 26.70
CA VAL A 335 -10.00 -7.32 26.69
C VAL A 335 -11.26 -7.53 27.50
N LEU A 336 -11.89 -8.70 27.40
CA LEU A 336 -13.06 -9.04 28.21
C LEU A 336 -12.71 -9.06 29.71
N SER A 337 -11.56 -9.63 30.07
CA SER A 337 -11.07 -9.64 31.45
C SER A 337 -10.78 -8.22 31.96
N LYS A 338 -10.15 -7.36 31.15
CA LYS A 338 -9.93 -5.95 31.49
C LYS A 338 -11.24 -5.19 31.68
N LEU A 339 -12.22 -5.39 30.80
CA LEU A 339 -13.56 -4.79 30.91
C LEU A 339 -14.25 -5.22 32.22
N LYS A 340 -14.23 -6.52 32.55
CA LYS A 340 -14.80 -7.05 33.80
C LYS A 340 -14.12 -6.45 35.04
N ASN A 341 -12.80 -6.28 34.99
CA ASN A 341 -11.99 -5.78 36.10
C ASN A 341 -11.84 -4.24 36.11
N LYS A 342 -12.56 -3.52 35.24
CA LYS A 342 -12.49 -2.05 35.10
C LYS A 342 -11.06 -1.51 34.83
N ILE A 343 -10.21 -2.31 34.19
CA ILE A 343 -8.85 -1.92 33.80
C ILE A 343 -8.93 -1.04 32.53
N PRO A 344 -8.21 0.09 32.47
CA PRO A 344 -8.18 0.96 31.28
C PRO A 344 -7.79 0.20 30.01
N LEU A 345 -8.57 0.43 28.94
CA LEU A 345 -8.33 -0.18 27.63
C LEU A 345 -7.49 0.73 26.72
N THR A 346 -6.57 0.12 25.97
CA THR A 346 -5.89 0.79 24.86
C THR A 346 -6.88 1.16 23.75
N ARG A 347 -6.45 1.98 22.77
CA ARG A 347 -7.31 2.38 21.64
C ARG A 347 -7.78 1.18 20.82
N LEU A 348 -6.91 0.20 20.56
CA LEU A 348 -7.25 -1.02 19.83
C LEU A 348 -8.17 -1.94 20.65
N GLU A 349 -7.94 -2.06 21.95
CA GLU A 349 -8.82 -2.79 22.85
C GLU A 349 -10.23 -2.19 22.87
N ARG A 350 -10.37 -0.85 22.84
CA ARG A 350 -11.67 -0.17 22.73
C ARG A 350 -12.38 -0.45 21.40
N LEU A 351 -11.66 -0.54 20.29
CA LEU A 351 -12.23 -0.86 18.97
C LEU A 351 -12.80 -2.27 18.92
N GLN A 352 -12.11 -3.26 19.51
CA GLN A 352 -12.59 -4.64 19.57
C GLN A 352 -13.64 -4.86 20.68
N ALA A 353 -13.62 -4.08 21.76
CA ALA A 353 -14.53 -4.21 22.89
C ALA A 353 -16.01 -4.23 22.47
N LYS A 354 -16.40 -3.38 21.51
CA LYS A 354 -17.76 -3.36 20.96
C LYS A 354 -18.13 -4.67 20.26
N SER A 355 -17.23 -5.21 19.42
CA SER A 355 -17.45 -6.49 18.72
C SER A 355 -17.53 -7.64 19.71
N ILE A 356 -16.56 -7.73 20.62
CA ILE A 356 -16.50 -8.76 21.68
C ILE A 356 -17.79 -8.75 22.50
N TYR A 357 -18.26 -7.56 22.90
CA TYR A 357 -19.49 -7.45 23.68
C TYR A 357 -20.72 -7.94 22.90
N GLN A 358 -20.85 -7.53 21.64
CA GLN A 358 -21.94 -7.97 20.76
C GLN A 358 -21.90 -9.48 20.52
N ASP A 359 -20.72 -10.05 20.29
CA ASP A 359 -20.52 -11.48 20.05
C ASP A 359 -20.86 -12.29 21.32
N HIS A 360 -20.42 -11.84 22.51
CA HIS A 360 -20.81 -12.46 23.78
C HIS A 360 -22.31 -12.38 24.06
N GLN A 361 -22.98 -11.26 23.73
CA GLN A 361 -24.44 -11.15 23.83
C GLN A 361 -25.13 -12.16 22.91
N GLN A 362 -24.66 -12.33 21.68
CA GLN A 362 -25.23 -13.30 20.75
C GLN A 362 -25.08 -14.74 21.23
N ILE A 363 -23.94 -15.09 21.84
CA ILE A 363 -23.73 -16.42 22.44
C ILE A 363 -24.72 -16.66 23.58
N LYS A 364 -24.89 -15.70 24.49
CA LYS A 364 -25.87 -15.80 25.59
C LYS A 364 -27.30 -15.99 25.07
N ASN A 365 -27.69 -15.21 24.06
CA ASN A 365 -29.01 -15.32 23.44
C ASN A 365 -29.19 -16.70 22.77
N THR A 366 -28.16 -17.20 22.09
CA THR A 366 -28.16 -18.52 21.45
C THR A 366 -28.35 -19.63 22.49
N ILE A 367 -27.61 -19.57 23.60
CA ILE A 367 -27.73 -20.51 24.73
C ILE A 367 -29.15 -20.49 25.31
N ALA A 368 -29.72 -19.30 25.53
CA ALA A 368 -31.07 -19.17 26.07
C ALA A 368 -32.13 -19.79 25.14
N ILE A 369 -31.98 -19.65 23.82
CA ILE A 369 -32.88 -20.28 22.83
C ILE A 369 -32.76 -21.81 22.87
N ILE A 370 -31.54 -22.35 22.94
CA ILE A 370 -31.31 -23.80 23.03
C ILE A 370 -31.95 -24.33 24.33
N ASN A 371 -31.67 -23.72 25.48
CA ASN A 371 -32.23 -24.13 26.77
C ASN A 371 -33.75 -24.09 26.78
N LYS A 372 -34.36 -23.02 26.25
CA LYS A 372 -35.82 -22.90 26.15
C LYS A 372 -36.44 -23.99 25.27
N LYS A 373 -35.77 -24.36 24.17
CA LYS A 373 -36.32 -25.30 23.20
C LYS A 373 -36.21 -26.76 23.65
N PHE A 374 -35.10 -27.14 24.25
CA PHE A 374 -34.83 -28.53 24.65
C PHE A 374 -35.14 -28.80 26.13
N ASN A 375 -35.60 -27.77 26.86
CA ASN A 375 -36.41 -27.82 28.08
C ASN A 375 -35.94 -28.80 29.18
N SER A 376 -34.63 -28.97 29.37
CA SER A 376 -34.08 -29.71 30.49
C SER A 376 -33.65 -28.74 31.59
N ALA A 377 -34.23 -28.86 32.78
CA ALA A 377 -33.86 -28.08 33.97
C ALA A 377 -32.37 -28.25 34.40
N ASN A 378 -31.62 -29.15 33.76
CA ASN A 378 -30.24 -29.53 34.10
C ASN A 378 -29.17 -29.08 33.08
N MET A 379 -29.52 -28.29 32.05
CA MET A 379 -28.52 -27.82 31.08
C MET A 379 -27.62 -26.72 31.66
N ASP A 380 -26.33 -27.02 31.76
CA ASP A 380 -25.31 -26.08 32.24
C ASP A 380 -24.92 -25.10 31.12
N ALA A 381 -25.33 -23.85 31.29
CA ALA A 381 -25.03 -22.76 30.36
C ALA A 381 -23.52 -22.58 30.10
N MET A 382 -22.67 -22.84 31.09
CA MET A 382 -21.21 -22.72 30.97
C MET A 382 -20.63 -23.87 30.14
N LYS A 383 -21.14 -25.09 30.29
CA LYS A 383 -20.77 -26.22 29.41
C LYS A 383 -21.23 -25.99 27.98
N LEU A 384 -22.42 -25.44 27.77
CA LEU A 384 -22.93 -25.14 26.42
C LEU A 384 -22.13 -24.02 25.76
N GLU A 385 -21.80 -22.95 26.49
CA GLU A 385 -20.89 -21.89 26.05
C GLU A 385 -19.53 -22.48 25.61
N ASN A 386 -18.96 -23.37 26.43
CA ASN A 386 -17.71 -24.07 26.10
C ASN A 386 -17.82 -24.93 24.83
N CYS A 387 -18.95 -25.61 24.60
CA CYS A 387 -19.18 -26.38 23.38
C CYS A 387 -19.17 -25.48 22.13
N ILE A 388 -19.83 -24.31 22.22
CA ILE A 388 -19.87 -23.30 21.16
C ILE A 388 -18.47 -22.72 20.90
N GLN A 389 -17.79 -22.27 21.95
CA GLN A 389 -16.47 -21.63 21.85
C GLN A 389 -15.39 -22.60 21.34
N LYS A 390 -15.37 -23.86 21.81
CA LYS A 390 -14.41 -24.88 21.31
C LYS A 390 -14.74 -25.39 19.91
N GLY A 391 -16.00 -25.29 19.51
CA GLY A 391 -16.47 -25.67 18.17
C GLY A 391 -16.16 -24.61 17.11
N ARG A 392 -16.17 -23.32 17.48
CA ARG A 392 -15.75 -22.21 16.62
C ARG A 392 -14.32 -22.40 16.10
N PHE A 393 -14.08 -21.91 14.88
CA PHE A 393 -12.76 -21.98 14.28
C PHE A 393 -11.85 -20.91 14.89
N GLN A 394 -10.76 -21.35 15.54
CA GLN A 394 -9.79 -20.43 16.15
C GLN A 394 -8.77 -19.98 15.11
N VAL A 395 -8.59 -18.67 15.01
CA VAL A 395 -7.55 -18.04 14.21
C VAL A 395 -6.20 -18.20 14.92
N ALA A 396 -5.15 -18.56 14.19
CA ALA A 396 -3.81 -18.66 14.74
C ALA A 396 -3.00 -17.35 14.59
N GLY A 397 -1.89 -17.26 15.32
CA GLY A 397 -1.07 -16.06 15.43
C GLY A 397 -1.44 -15.21 16.64
N ASP A 398 -0.68 -14.13 16.86
CA ASP A 398 -1.00 -13.19 17.93
C ASP A 398 -2.32 -12.48 17.63
N THR A 399 -3.20 -12.46 18.63
CA THR A 399 -4.54 -11.91 18.45
C THR A 399 -4.51 -10.40 18.25
N ASN A 400 -3.64 -9.68 18.97
CA ASN A 400 -3.52 -8.24 18.80
C ASN A 400 -2.99 -7.88 17.42
N GLU A 401 -2.00 -8.63 16.93
CA GLU A 401 -1.51 -8.51 15.56
C GLU A 401 -2.63 -8.74 14.52
N ASN A 402 -3.45 -9.77 14.69
CA ASN A 402 -4.60 -10.01 13.81
C ASN A 402 -5.64 -8.88 13.86
N VAL A 403 -5.90 -8.29 15.04
CA VAL A 403 -6.80 -7.13 15.17
C VAL A 403 -6.21 -5.90 14.48
N ILE A 404 -4.90 -5.67 14.60
CA ILE A 404 -4.17 -4.59 13.93
C ILE A 404 -4.34 -4.70 12.41
N PHE A 405 -4.02 -5.85 11.83
CA PHE A 405 -4.15 -6.04 10.38
C PHE A 405 -5.62 -6.00 9.92
N LYS A 406 -6.58 -6.43 10.75
CA LYS A 406 -8.01 -6.26 10.46
C LYS A 406 -8.39 -4.79 10.39
N TYR A 407 -7.88 -3.96 11.29
CA TYR A 407 -8.09 -2.52 11.26
C TYR A 407 -7.48 -1.89 10.00
N HIS A 408 -6.22 -2.18 9.69
CA HIS A 408 -5.58 -1.74 8.45
C HIS A 408 -6.38 -2.17 7.21
N PHE A 409 -6.79 -3.44 7.14
CA PHE A 409 -7.62 -3.96 6.05
C PHE A 409 -8.93 -3.17 5.90
N MET A 410 -9.66 -2.93 6.99
CA MET A 410 -10.92 -2.20 6.96
C MET A 410 -10.77 -0.76 6.48
N ARG A 411 -9.63 -0.14 6.78
CA ARG A 411 -9.25 1.20 6.36
C ARG A 411 -8.86 1.24 4.87
N ASN A 412 -7.88 0.44 4.46
CA ASN A 412 -7.27 0.49 3.11
C ASN A 412 -8.22 0.10 1.97
N PHE A 413 -9.32 -0.61 2.28
CA PHE A 413 -10.32 -1.04 1.31
C PHE A 413 -11.51 -0.09 1.17
N LYS A 414 -11.60 0.96 2.01
CA LYS A 414 -12.61 2.01 1.89
C LYS A 414 -11.93 3.33 1.54
N HIS A 415 -12.44 4.00 0.51
CA HIS A 415 -11.99 5.33 0.15
C HIS A 415 -12.44 6.32 1.22
N HIS A 416 -11.51 7.08 1.80
CA HIS A 416 -11.84 8.17 2.72
C HIS A 416 -12.14 9.46 1.94
N PRO A 417 -13.12 10.29 2.35
CA PRO A 417 -13.30 11.62 1.75
C PRO A 417 -11.96 12.38 1.73
N HIS A 418 -11.73 13.19 0.70
CA HIS A 418 -10.50 14.01 0.55
C HIS A 418 -9.20 13.23 0.33
N GLN A 419 -9.22 11.89 0.33
CA GLN A 419 -8.03 11.07 0.09
C GLN A 419 -7.52 11.22 -1.35
N ILE A 420 -6.21 11.44 -1.49
CA ILE A 420 -5.54 11.51 -2.79
C ILE A 420 -5.53 10.12 -3.42
N ARG A 421 -6.08 10.02 -4.64
CA ARG A 421 -6.07 8.77 -5.40
C ARG A 421 -4.71 8.52 -6.03
N LEU A 422 -4.08 7.44 -5.62
CA LEU A 422 -2.79 7.01 -6.15
C LEU A 422 -2.98 5.80 -7.07
N PRO A 423 -2.12 5.62 -8.10
CA PRO A 423 -2.23 4.48 -9.01
C PRO A 423 -2.15 3.14 -8.26
N ILE A 424 -3.02 2.19 -8.61
CA ILE A 424 -3.11 0.85 -8.01
C ILE A 424 -1.85 -0.01 -8.18
N SER A 425 -1.00 0.28 -9.16
CA SER A 425 0.22 -0.48 -9.42
C SER A 425 1.46 0.39 -9.35
N LYS A 426 2.53 -0.13 -8.72
CA LYS A 426 3.86 0.48 -8.78
C LYS A 426 4.40 0.57 -10.22
N SER A 427 3.93 -0.25 -11.16
CA SER A 427 4.33 -0.13 -12.57
C SER A 427 3.82 1.16 -13.23
N LEU A 428 2.79 1.78 -12.66
CA LEU A 428 2.23 3.06 -13.12
C LEU A 428 2.88 4.28 -12.44
N TYR A 429 3.84 4.02 -11.54
CA TYR A 429 4.66 5.05 -10.90
C TYR A 429 5.85 5.36 -11.81
N PHE A 430 5.67 6.25 -12.78
CA PHE A 430 6.77 6.73 -13.61
C PHE A 430 6.63 8.22 -13.94
N PRO A 431 7.76 8.96 -14.00
CA PRO A 431 7.74 10.38 -14.35
C PRO A 431 7.20 10.61 -15.75
N ARG A 432 6.36 11.63 -15.91
CA ARG A 432 5.88 12.09 -17.22
C ARG A 432 6.89 13.08 -17.79
N ALA A 433 7.01 13.10 -19.12
CA ALA A 433 7.88 14.07 -19.80
C ALA A 433 7.32 15.49 -19.68
N LEU A 434 6.00 15.63 -19.90
CA LEU A 434 5.29 16.91 -19.81
C LEU A 434 3.87 16.69 -19.28
N ILE A 435 3.47 17.50 -18.30
CA ILE A 435 2.11 17.53 -17.76
C ILE A 435 1.43 18.83 -18.21
N LEU A 436 0.35 18.71 -18.97
CA LEU A 436 -0.51 19.81 -19.43
C LEU A 436 -1.67 20.02 -18.46
N ILE A 437 -1.96 21.27 -18.11
CA ILE A 437 -3.03 21.67 -17.21
C ILE A 437 -4.01 22.56 -17.96
N THR A 438 -5.27 22.13 -18.09
CA THR A 438 -6.32 22.88 -18.80
C THR A 438 -7.54 23.09 -17.91
N TYR A 439 -8.22 24.23 -18.03
CA TYR A 439 -9.37 24.55 -17.19
C TYR A 439 -10.67 23.98 -17.78
N ASN A 440 -11.46 23.27 -16.96
CA ASN A 440 -12.80 22.83 -17.32
C ASN A 440 -13.86 23.73 -16.65
N PRO A 441 -14.53 24.63 -17.39
CA PRO A 441 -15.53 25.53 -16.83
C PRO A 441 -16.78 24.81 -16.31
N LYS A 442 -17.13 23.64 -16.86
CA LYS A 442 -18.34 22.90 -16.46
C LYS A 442 -18.25 22.37 -15.03
N SER A 443 -17.07 21.91 -14.63
CA SER A 443 -16.82 21.36 -13.29
C SER A 443 -16.14 22.34 -12.36
N SER A 444 -15.71 23.51 -12.88
CA SER A 444 -14.86 24.47 -12.15
C SER A 444 -13.56 23.85 -11.60
N LYS A 445 -13.01 22.86 -12.32
CA LYS A 445 -11.78 22.14 -11.97
C LYS A 445 -10.74 22.21 -13.09
N TRP A 446 -9.53 21.73 -12.79
CA TRP A 446 -8.43 21.66 -13.73
C TRP A 446 -8.19 20.22 -14.16
N ARG A 447 -8.04 20.03 -15.47
CA ARG A 447 -7.67 18.77 -16.10
C ARG A 447 -6.17 18.68 -16.17
N PHE A 448 -5.62 17.57 -15.69
CA PHE A 448 -4.21 17.22 -15.78
C PHE A 448 -4.05 16.16 -16.86
N LEU A 449 -3.30 16.47 -17.90
CA LEU A 449 -3.04 15.60 -19.05
C LEU A 449 -1.55 15.30 -19.14
N SER A 450 -1.19 14.10 -19.58
CA SER A 450 0.18 13.77 -19.96
C SER A 450 0.35 14.09 -21.44
N VAL A 451 1.33 14.93 -21.79
CA VAL A 451 1.72 15.08 -23.19
C VAL A 451 2.58 13.88 -23.57
N ILE A 452 2.26 13.33 -24.72
CA ILE A 452 2.80 12.08 -25.24
C ILE A 452 3.16 12.33 -26.72
N SER A 453 4.17 11.66 -27.24
CA SER A 453 4.58 11.81 -28.64
C SER A 453 3.44 11.53 -29.61
N HIS A 454 3.47 12.03 -30.84
CA HIS A 454 2.41 11.77 -31.83
C HIS A 454 2.10 10.29 -32.05
N ARG A 455 3.16 9.45 -32.00
CA ARG A 455 3.05 8.00 -32.02
C ARG A 455 2.30 7.53 -30.78
N GLU A 456 2.71 7.95 -29.58
CA GLU A 456 2.01 7.63 -28.34
C GLU A 456 0.58 8.18 -28.31
N ALA A 457 0.28 9.39 -28.77
CA ALA A 457 -1.06 9.96 -28.82
C ALA A 457 -2.05 9.13 -29.64
N TRP A 458 -1.59 8.71 -30.83
CA TRP A 458 -2.33 7.78 -31.67
C TRP A 458 -2.50 6.42 -31.00
N ASN A 459 -1.53 6.02 -30.18
CA ASN A 459 -1.55 4.79 -29.40
C ASN A 459 -2.34 4.88 -28.08
N PHE A 460 -2.67 6.08 -27.61
CA PHE A 460 -3.49 6.37 -26.43
C PHE A 460 -4.98 6.51 -26.80
N GLY A 461 -5.34 6.31 -28.07
CA GLY A 461 -6.73 6.39 -28.55
C GLY A 461 -7.24 7.83 -28.67
N VAL A 462 -6.34 8.80 -28.79
CA VAL A 462 -6.72 10.19 -28.98
C VAL A 462 -7.08 10.41 -30.45
N GLU A 463 -8.37 10.43 -30.75
CA GLU A 463 -8.91 10.54 -32.11
C GLU A 463 -8.98 11.99 -32.65
N ASP A 464 -8.80 12.99 -31.77
CA ASP A 464 -8.87 14.41 -32.12
C ASP A 464 -7.55 14.99 -32.67
N GLY A 465 -6.51 14.16 -32.78
CA GLY A 465 -5.18 14.56 -33.24
C GLY A 465 -4.34 15.29 -32.18
N SER A 466 -4.82 15.43 -30.95
CA SER A 466 -4.06 16.04 -29.86
C SER A 466 -3.04 15.08 -29.24
N ASN A 467 -1.88 15.62 -28.86
CA ASN A 467 -0.79 14.85 -28.24
C ASN A 467 -0.94 14.74 -26.72
N ALA A 468 -2.16 14.73 -26.19
CA ALA A 468 -2.43 14.83 -24.76
C ALA A 468 -3.41 13.75 -24.28
N ALA A 469 -2.97 12.94 -23.31
CA ALA A 469 -3.81 11.93 -22.66
C ALA A 469 -4.32 12.43 -21.31
N MET A 470 -5.63 12.42 -21.12
CA MET A 470 -6.28 12.81 -19.88
C MET A 470 -5.86 11.89 -18.72
N MET A 471 -5.26 12.45 -17.67
CA MET A 471 -4.96 11.70 -16.43
C MET A 471 -6.12 11.82 -15.44
N PHE A 472 -6.41 13.02 -14.96
CA PHE A 472 -7.50 13.26 -14.00
C PHE A 472 -7.91 14.73 -13.91
N GLU A 473 -9.07 15.00 -13.31
CA GLU A 473 -9.60 16.35 -13.12
C GLU A 473 -9.81 16.67 -11.63
N GLU A 474 -9.11 17.68 -11.11
CA GLU A 474 -9.17 18.10 -9.69
C GLU A 474 -8.92 19.61 -9.51
N SER A 475 -9.01 20.11 -8.27
CA SER A 475 -8.48 21.45 -7.92
C SER A 475 -6.96 21.52 -8.12
N LEU A 476 -6.39 22.71 -8.32
CA LEU A 476 -4.95 22.86 -8.64
C LEU A 476 -4.07 22.22 -7.57
N VAL A 477 -4.31 22.53 -6.29
CA VAL A 477 -3.48 21.99 -5.19
C VAL A 477 -3.60 20.47 -5.11
N HIS A 478 -4.83 19.93 -5.19
CA HIS A 478 -5.03 18.48 -5.16
C HIS A 478 -4.35 17.83 -6.36
N GLY A 479 -4.51 18.37 -7.56
CA GLY A 479 -3.93 17.78 -8.75
C GLY A 479 -2.39 17.83 -8.79
N ILE A 480 -1.78 18.93 -8.34
CA ILE A 480 -0.32 19.03 -8.20
C ILE A 480 0.19 18.02 -7.15
N ALA A 481 -0.43 17.99 -5.97
CA ALA A 481 -0.09 17.02 -4.93
C ALA A 481 -0.24 15.57 -5.43
N ARG A 482 -1.31 15.28 -6.19
CA ARG A 482 -1.54 13.97 -6.80
C ARG A 482 -0.45 13.61 -7.82
N CYS A 483 0.00 14.54 -8.65
CA CYS A 483 1.12 14.31 -9.59
C CYS A 483 2.41 13.94 -8.83
N VAL A 484 2.75 14.72 -7.80
CA VAL A 484 3.93 14.48 -6.95
C VAL A 484 3.86 13.10 -6.28
N PHE A 485 2.76 12.80 -5.59
CA PHE A 485 2.62 11.53 -4.85
C PHE A 485 2.40 10.30 -5.73
N SER A 486 1.96 10.49 -6.96
CA SER A 486 1.84 9.42 -7.96
C SER A 486 3.18 9.09 -8.62
N GLY A 487 4.22 9.91 -8.40
CA GLY A 487 5.52 9.75 -9.05
C GLY A 487 5.53 10.19 -10.50
N TYR A 488 4.55 11.02 -10.89
CA TYR A 488 4.46 11.58 -12.24
C TYR A 488 5.43 12.74 -12.44
N VAL A 489 5.97 13.29 -11.35
CA VAL A 489 6.91 14.41 -11.34
C VAL A 489 8.28 13.91 -10.90
N GLU A 490 9.30 14.16 -11.71
CA GLU A 490 10.71 14.04 -11.33
C GLU A 490 11.39 15.39 -11.46
N THR A 491 12.15 15.75 -10.44
CA THR A 491 12.76 17.08 -10.29
C THR A 491 14.27 17.03 -10.51
N ASN A 492 14.85 15.82 -10.58
CA ASN A 492 16.29 15.63 -10.76
C ASN A 492 16.66 15.16 -12.19
N PRO A 493 17.82 15.61 -12.74
CA PRO A 493 18.34 15.09 -14.00
C PRO A 493 18.57 13.56 -13.97
N PRO A 494 18.46 12.85 -15.12
CA PRO A 494 18.34 13.38 -16.48
C PRO A 494 16.90 13.51 -17.01
N ARG A 495 15.88 13.13 -16.22
CA ARG A 495 14.47 13.13 -16.65
C ARG A 495 13.64 14.07 -15.79
N ILE A 496 13.71 15.37 -16.08
CA ILE A 496 12.89 16.38 -15.39
C ILE A 496 11.52 16.43 -16.06
N THR A 497 10.46 16.39 -15.26
CA THR A 497 9.09 16.56 -15.74
C THR A 497 8.82 18.03 -16.03
N ALA A 498 8.51 18.34 -17.29
CA ALA A 498 8.04 19.67 -17.67
C ALA A 498 6.57 19.86 -17.31
N TRP A 499 6.16 21.11 -17.17
CA TRP A 499 4.78 21.50 -16.97
C TRP A 499 4.34 22.41 -18.12
N GLN A 500 3.05 22.43 -18.42
CA GLN A 500 2.42 23.43 -19.28
C GLN A 500 1.03 23.73 -18.70
N LYS A 501 0.66 24.99 -18.61
CA LYS A 501 -0.67 25.42 -18.14
C LYS A 501 -1.28 26.34 -19.17
N GLU A 502 -2.43 25.94 -19.72
CA GLU A 502 -3.14 26.75 -20.70
C GLU A 502 -3.87 27.92 -20.04
N ALA A 503 -3.94 29.04 -20.77
CA ALA A 503 -4.80 30.14 -20.39
C ALA A 503 -6.26 29.68 -20.48
N ALA A 504 -7.04 29.95 -19.44
CA ALA A 504 -8.46 29.63 -19.48
C ALA A 504 -9.17 30.53 -20.49
N GLN A 505 -10.03 29.94 -21.33
CA GLN A 505 -10.80 30.67 -22.34
C GLN A 505 -11.88 31.59 -21.73
N ALA A 506 -12.26 31.34 -20.47
CA ALA A 506 -13.17 32.18 -19.70
C ALA A 506 -12.59 32.44 -18.30
N SER A 507 -12.65 33.69 -17.85
CA SER A 507 -12.23 34.10 -16.51
C SER A 507 -13.34 33.86 -15.49
N THR A 508 -13.07 33.01 -14.51
CA THR A 508 -13.91 32.73 -13.33
C THR A 508 -13.12 33.05 -12.07
N LYS A 509 -13.76 32.99 -10.88
CA LYS A 509 -13.04 33.12 -9.60
C LYS A 509 -11.88 32.12 -9.44
N VAL A 510 -11.97 30.96 -10.08
CA VAL A 510 -10.96 29.89 -10.05
C VAL A 510 -9.94 30.07 -11.17
N SER A 511 -10.39 30.32 -12.41
CA SER A 511 -9.48 30.40 -13.56
C SER A 511 -8.77 31.75 -13.72
N GLY A 512 -9.32 32.81 -13.14
CA GLY A 512 -8.74 34.15 -13.11
C GLY A 512 -7.66 34.36 -12.04
N ASN A 513 -7.34 33.33 -11.23
CA ASN A 513 -6.24 33.40 -10.26
C ASN A 513 -4.89 33.54 -11.00
N PRO A 514 -4.01 34.50 -10.65
CA PRO A 514 -2.70 34.74 -11.31
C PRO A 514 -1.64 33.63 -11.07
N PHE A 515 -2.04 32.36 -11.03
CA PHE A 515 -1.16 31.19 -10.86
C PHE A 515 -0.57 30.76 -12.20
N THR A 516 0.75 30.89 -12.34
CA THR A 516 1.51 30.66 -13.56
C THR A 516 2.12 29.25 -13.63
N LEU A 517 2.78 28.96 -14.75
CA LEU A 517 3.52 27.71 -14.93
C LEU A 517 4.70 27.55 -13.96
N ALA A 518 5.45 28.63 -13.70
CA ALA A 518 6.58 28.58 -12.77
C ALA A 518 6.10 28.25 -11.35
N ASP A 519 4.94 28.78 -10.96
CA ASP A 519 4.35 28.54 -9.63
C ASP A 519 3.87 27.08 -9.48
N VAL A 520 3.44 26.43 -10.56
CA VAL A 520 3.13 24.99 -10.57
C VAL A 520 4.37 24.18 -10.22
N ALA A 521 5.50 24.49 -10.87
CA ALA A 521 6.77 23.79 -10.63
C ALA A 521 7.29 24.04 -9.21
N GLU A 522 7.30 25.30 -8.75
CA GLU A 522 7.71 25.66 -7.38
C GLU A 522 6.85 24.94 -6.33
N LEU A 523 5.52 24.95 -6.49
CA LEU A 523 4.63 24.26 -5.55
C LEU A 523 4.83 22.74 -5.57
N ALA A 524 5.05 22.14 -6.74
CA ALA A 524 5.34 20.72 -6.87
C ALA A 524 6.65 20.35 -6.14
N ASP A 525 7.69 21.17 -6.28
CA ASP A 525 8.98 21.01 -5.61
C ASP A 525 8.85 21.17 -4.10
N GLU A 526 8.09 22.17 -3.63
CA GLU A 526 7.83 22.40 -2.20
C GLU A 526 7.08 21.24 -1.56
N ILE A 527 6.03 20.71 -2.23
CA ILE A 527 5.31 19.52 -1.76
C ILE A 527 6.24 18.31 -1.77
N GLY A 528 6.97 18.08 -2.87
CA GLY A 528 7.88 16.92 -3.01
C GLY A 528 9.03 16.94 -2.02
N GLY A 529 9.60 18.11 -1.74
CA GLY A 529 10.69 18.31 -0.79
C GLY A 529 10.24 18.23 0.67
N PHE A 530 9.01 18.61 0.98
CA PHE A 530 8.46 18.53 2.34
C PHE A 530 8.06 17.11 2.74
N PHE A 531 7.34 16.38 1.88
CA PHE A 531 6.87 15.04 2.20
C PHE A 531 7.92 13.98 1.89
N SER A 532 8.61 13.51 2.94
CA SER A 532 9.55 12.40 2.83
C SER A 532 8.87 11.09 2.38
N LYS A 533 9.66 10.15 1.84
CA LYS A 533 9.18 8.79 1.56
C LYS A 533 8.70 8.17 2.86
N HIS A 534 7.39 7.87 2.92
CA HIS A 534 6.77 7.28 4.08
C HIS A 534 7.49 5.98 4.49
N LYS A 535 7.82 5.89 5.78
CA LYS A 535 8.35 4.68 6.41
C LYS A 535 7.52 4.41 7.66
N LEU A 536 6.63 3.43 7.55
CA LEU A 536 5.84 2.92 8.66
C LEU A 536 6.79 2.37 9.73
N GLN A 537 6.72 2.88 10.96
CA GLN A 537 7.52 2.32 12.03
C GLN A 537 6.79 1.13 12.65
N PRO A 538 7.46 -0.02 12.86
CA PRO A 538 6.82 -1.19 13.47
C PRO A 538 6.20 -0.89 14.84
N TRP A 539 6.83 -0.03 15.65
CA TRP A 539 6.29 0.32 16.97
C TRP A 539 5.02 1.17 16.89
N GLU A 540 4.84 2.03 15.89
CA GLU A 540 3.60 2.80 15.70
C GLU A 540 2.41 1.88 15.40
N VAL A 541 2.67 0.82 14.64
CA VAL A 541 1.71 -0.25 14.32
C VAL A 541 1.36 -1.02 15.59
N LEU A 542 2.36 -1.40 16.39
CA LEU A 542 2.17 -2.12 17.65
C LEU A 542 1.43 -1.28 18.70
N GLU A 543 1.72 0.02 18.78
CA GLU A 543 1.10 0.97 19.72
C GLU A 543 -0.24 1.52 19.22
N ASN A 544 -0.66 1.17 17.99
CA ASN A 544 -1.88 1.66 17.35
C ASN A 544 -1.94 3.19 17.28
N LEU A 545 -0.79 3.78 17.02
CA LEU A 545 -0.70 5.20 16.78
C LEU A 545 -1.25 5.47 15.39
N HIS A 546 -2.29 6.28 15.36
CA HIS A 546 -2.81 6.86 14.14
C HIS A 546 -2.96 8.34 14.39
N TYR A 547 -2.22 9.14 13.66
CA TYR A 547 -2.20 10.58 13.83
C TYR A 547 -1.73 11.30 12.57
N VAL A 548 -2.00 12.60 12.50
CA VAL A 548 -1.49 13.47 11.44
C VAL A 548 0.03 13.63 11.62
N SER A 549 0.82 13.13 10.67
CA SER A 549 2.28 13.21 10.74
C SER A 549 2.81 14.51 10.11
N SER A 550 2.16 14.98 9.06
CA SER A 550 2.64 16.12 8.26
C SER A 550 1.48 16.92 7.68
N VAL A 551 1.59 18.24 7.71
CA VAL A 551 0.63 19.18 7.12
C VAL A 551 1.39 20.23 6.31
N PHE A 552 1.13 20.26 5.00
CA PHE A 552 1.58 21.33 4.11
C PHE A 552 0.37 22.20 3.75
N VAL A 553 0.49 23.50 3.94
CA VAL A 553 -0.58 24.47 3.73
C VAL A 553 -0.26 25.30 2.49
N ALA A 554 -1.09 25.22 1.46
CA ALA A 554 -0.96 25.99 0.23
C ALA A 554 -2.06 27.07 0.16
N CYS A 555 -1.68 28.34 0.17
CA CYS A 555 -2.62 29.46 0.22
C CYS A 555 -2.72 30.18 -1.13
N ASN A 556 -3.93 30.60 -1.47
CA ASN A 556 -4.27 31.40 -2.66
C ASN A 556 -3.87 30.74 -4.00
N VAL A 557 -3.92 29.41 -4.06
CA VAL A 557 -3.64 28.62 -5.28
C VAL A 557 -4.91 28.26 -6.04
N ASN A 558 -5.92 27.74 -5.34
CA ASN A 558 -7.19 27.37 -6.00
C ASN A 558 -8.01 28.62 -6.37
N GLN A 559 -8.08 29.59 -5.45
CA GLN A 559 -8.65 30.93 -5.63
C GLN A 559 -8.13 31.84 -4.49
N PHE A 560 -8.27 33.15 -4.63
CA PHE A 560 -7.92 34.10 -3.56
C PHE A 560 -8.79 33.85 -2.30
N LEU A 561 -8.20 33.97 -1.11
CA LEU A 561 -8.79 33.65 0.21
C LEU A 561 -9.06 32.16 0.47
N MET A 562 -8.57 31.25 -0.38
CA MET A 562 -8.60 29.81 -0.07
C MET A 562 -7.28 29.30 0.45
N VAL A 563 -7.37 28.40 1.42
CA VAL A 563 -6.27 27.69 2.02
C VAL A 563 -6.48 26.19 1.83
N SER A 564 -5.58 25.53 1.10
CA SER A 564 -5.60 24.10 0.89
C SER A 564 -4.64 23.39 1.84
N LEU A 565 -5.10 22.35 2.51
CA LEU A 565 -4.29 21.51 3.38
C LEU A 565 -3.95 20.21 2.65
N VAL A 566 -2.67 19.98 2.38
CA VAL A 566 -2.15 18.67 2.00
C VAL A 566 -1.69 17.98 3.28
N VAL A 567 -2.33 16.86 3.62
CA VAL A 567 -2.14 16.18 4.91
C VAL A 567 -1.60 14.79 4.66
N GLN A 568 -0.60 14.38 5.44
CA GLN A 568 -0.13 13.00 5.50
C GLN A 568 -0.32 12.48 6.92
N ASP A 569 -0.81 11.25 7.04
CA ASP A 569 -0.85 10.56 8.31
C ASP A 569 0.37 9.66 8.51
N ASN A 570 0.55 9.19 9.74
CA ASN A 570 1.65 8.30 10.10
C ASN A 570 1.56 6.88 9.48
N LEU A 571 0.55 6.59 8.66
CA LEU A 571 0.44 5.36 7.86
C LEU A 571 0.71 5.60 6.36
N GLY A 572 1.04 6.84 5.98
CA GLY A 572 1.38 7.21 4.62
C GLY A 572 0.18 7.50 3.72
N GLU A 573 -1.05 7.51 4.25
CA GLU A 573 -2.20 8.03 3.53
C GLU A 573 -2.11 9.55 3.42
N ARG A 574 -2.63 10.07 2.30
CA ARG A 574 -2.53 11.49 1.96
C ARG A 574 -3.87 12.05 1.57
N PHE A 575 -4.14 13.27 1.99
CA PHE A 575 -5.42 13.93 1.84
C PHE A 575 -5.23 15.36 1.35
N VAL A 576 -6.21 15.89 0.62
CA VAL A 576 -6.31 17.33 0.32
C VAL A 576 -7.70 17.84 0.67
N THR A 577 -7.74 18.84 1.56
CA THR A 577 -8.97 19.53 1.94
C THR A 577 -8.78 21.04 1.84
N ASP A 578 -9.87 21.78 1.71
CA ASP A 578 -9.85 23.22 1.47
C ASP A 578 -10.60 23.98 2.57
N ILE A 579 -10.11 25.18 2.88
CA ILE A 579 -10.68 26.14 3.82
C ILE A 579 -10.95 27.43 3.07
N ASP A 580 -12.19 27.90 3.15
CA ASP A 580 -12.58 29.23 2.70
C ASP A 580 -12.43 30.24 3.83
N LEU A 581 -11.71 31.33 3.57
CA LEU A 581 -11.57 32.44 4.51
C LEU A 581 -12.46 33.64 4.14
N SER A 582 -13.08 33.66 2.95
CA SER A 582 -13.74 34.85 2.39
C SER A 582 -14.84 35.44 3.27
N ASP A 583 -15.57 34.57 3.96
CA ASP A 583 -16.68 34.87 4.84
C ASP A 583 -16.27 35.12 6.31
N ILE A 584 -14.98 35.09 6.64
CA ILE A 584 -14.46 35.56 7.93
C ILE A 584 -14.51 37.10 7.94
N LYS A 585 -15.25 37.66 8.90
CA LYS A 585 -15.33 39.10 9.14
C LYS A 585 -14.06 39.59 9.85
N VAL A 586 -13.52 40.70 9.38
CA VAL A 586 -12.34 41.38 9.93
C VAL A 586 -12.61 42.88 9.90
N ASP A 587 -12.28 43.55 11.00
CA ASP A 587 -12.31 45.00 11.07
C ASP A 587 -11.00 45.56 10.52
N PHE A 588 -11.06 46.23 9.37
CA PHE A 588 -9.90 46.90 8.80
C PHE A 588 -9.66 48.19 9.58
N HIS A 589 -8.68 48.20 10.49
CA HIS A 589 -8.41 49.34 11.37
C HIS A 589 -7.89 50.60 10.65
N GLU A 590 -7.51 50.50 9.37
CA GLU A 590 -6.99 51.61 8.57
C GLU A 590 -7.58 51.58 7.15
N LYS A 591 -7.88 52.76 6.58
CA LYS A 591 -8.13 52.89 5.13
C LYS A 591 -6.81 52.55 4.43
N SER A 592 -6.78 51.48 3.65
CA SER A 592 -5.61 51.16 2.83
C SER A 592 -5.39 52.29 1.81
N GLU A 593 -4.15 52.72 1.64
CA GLU A 593 -3.79 53.77 0.67
C GLU A 593 -3.90 53.25 -0.77
N THR A 594 -3.86 51.93 -0.97
CA THR A 594 -3.99 51.25 -2.27
C THR A 594 -4.87 50.00 -2.20
N ASP A 595 -5.41 49.55 -3.36
CA ASP A 595 -6.13 48.27 -3.51
C ASP A 595 -5.24 47.04 -3.23
N GLU A 596 -3.91 47.22 -3.26
CA GLU A 596 -2.92 46.15 -3.14
C GLU A 596 -2.61 45.83 -1.67
N ASP A 597 -2.38 46.88 -0.87
CA ASP A 597 -2.27 46.77 0.59
C ASP A 597 -3.56 46.18 1.18
N HIS A 598 -4.70 46.50 0.57
CA HIS A 598 -5.97 45.91 0.94
C HIS A 598 -5.98 44.40 0.76
N LYS A 599 -5.41 43.85 -0.32
CA LYS A 599 -5.38 42.39 -0.55
C LYS A 599 -4.47 41.64 0.44
N ILE A 600 -3.31 42.21 0.76
CA ILE A 600 -2.39 41.66 1.76
C ILE A 600 -3.07 41.64 3.14
N LYS A 601 -3.59 42.80 3.59
CA LYS A 601 -4.33 42.91 4.85
C LYS A 601 -5.54 41.97 4.86
N ALA A 602 -6.36 41.98 3.80
CA ALA A 602 -7.56 41.14 3.70
C ALA A 602 -7.27 39.64 3.86
N PHE A 603 -6.16 39.12 3.34
CA PHE A 603 -5.81 37.71 3.51
C PHE A 603 -5.21 37.44 4.89
N PHE A 604 -4.19 38.18 5.30
CA PHE A 604 -3.45 37.88 6.53
C PHE A 604 -4.23 38.20 7.80
N ASP A 605 -5.04 39.27 7.80
CA ASP A 605 -5.92 39.57 8.93
C ASP A 605 -7.01 38.52 9.12
N ARG A 606 -7.44 37.84 8.04
CA ARG A 606 -8.34 36.68 8.14
C ARG A 606 -7.58 35.46 8.65
N LEU A 607 -6.38 35.21 8.12
CA LEU A 607 -5.55 34.06 8.49
C LEU A 607 -5.17 34.07 9.99
N GLN A 608 -4.95 35.25 10.58
CA GLN A 608 -4.58 35.37 11.99
C GLN A 608 -5.73 35.07 12.97
N THR A 609 -6.98 35.11 12.51
CA THR A 609 -8.16 34.95 13.40
C THR A 609 -8.24 33.58 14.06
N ALA A 610 -8.84 33.54 15.25
CA ALA A 610 -9.20 32.29 15.92
C ALA A 610 -10.20 31.46 15.08
N GLU A 611 -11.07 32.10 14.30
CA GLU A 611 -12.00 31.43 13.41
C GLU A 611 -11.28 30.69 12.27
N ALA A 612 -10.22 31.26 11.68
CA ALA A 612 -9.39 30.57 10.69
C ALA A 612 -8.74 29.30 11.28
N ARG A 613 -8.22 29.37 12.50
CA ARG A 613 -7.66 28.20 13.22
C ARG A 613 -8.71 27.15 13.55
N LYS A 614 -9.92 27.58 13.93
CA LYS A 614 -11.06 26.69 14.14
C LYS A 614 -11.45 25.95 12.86
N ARG A 615 -11.49 26.66 11.73
CA ARG A 615 -11.74 26.06 10.41
C ARG A 615 -10.62 25.11 9.98
N PHE A 616 -9.36 25.41 10.31
CA PHE A 616 -8.22 24.51 10.12
C PHE A 616 -8.40 23.19 10.89
N LEU A 617 -8.63 23.26 12.20
CA LEU A 617 -8.84 22.08 13.03
C LEU A 617 -10.05 21.26 12.60
N LYS A 618 -11.18 21.93 12.32
CA LYS A 618 -12.38 21.28 11.79
C LYS A 618 -12.12 20.58 10.46
N SER A 619 -11.23 21.12 9.63
CA SER A 619 -10.86 20.51 8.35
C SER A 619 -9.98 19.27 8.54
N LEU A 620 -9.13 19.23 9.57
CA LEU A 620 -8.39 18.02 9.96
C LEU A 620 -9.32 16.96 10.56
N GLU A 621 -10.29 17.35 11.39
CA GLU A 621 -11.28 16.44 11.97
C GLU A 621 -12.10 15.71 10.89
N LYS A 622 -12.46 16.40 9.80
CA LYS A 622 -13.16 15.81 8.65
C LYS A 622 -12.38 14.67 7.98
N LEU A 623 -11.05 14.61 8.17
CA LEU A 623 -10.22 13.55 7.61
C LEU A 623 -10.27 12.25 8.43
N GLU A 624 -10.92 12.27 9.60
CA GLU A 624 -10.94 11.14 10.55
C GLU A 624 -9.55 10.72 11.04
N VAL A 625 -8.56 11.61 10.95
CA VAL A 625 -7.19 11.42 11.43
C VAL A 625 -6.95 12.34 12.64
N PRO A 626 -6.70 11.81 13.85
CA PRO A 626 -6.57 12.65 15.02
C PRO A 626 -5.21 13.35 15.09
N LEU A 627 -5.14 14.49 15.76
CA LEU A 627 -3.87 15.08 16.19
C LEU A 627 -3.34 14.32 17.40
N ASN A 628 -2.01 14.21 17.51
CA ASN A 628 -1.36 13.58 18.66
C ASN A 628 -0.47 14.59 19.39
N PRO A 629 -0.76 14.96 20.64
CA PRO A 629 0.05 15.93 21.39
C PRO A 629 1.50 15.50 21.59
N LYS A 630 1.77 14.18 21.66
CA LYS A 630 3.14 13.64 21.81
C LYS A 630 3.92 13.70 20.50
N TYR A 631 3.22 13.72 19.37
CA TYR A 631 3.79 13.71 18.02
C TYR A 631 3.14 14.80 17.20
N PRO A 632 3.46 16.09 17.46
CA PRO A 632 2.92 17.19 16.68
C PRO A 632 3.32 17.03 15.21
N PRO A 633 2.43 17.38 14.27
CA PRO A 633 2.73 17.22 12.86
C PRO A 633 3.90 18.11 12.45
N SER A 634 4.74 17.60 11.57
CA SER A 634 5.60 18.45 10.76
C SER A 634 4.73 19.42 9.95
N TYR A 635 5.16 20.67 9.84
CA TYR A 635 4.31 21.73 9.31
C TYR A 635 5.08 22.65 8.35
N ARG A 636 4.41 23.07 7.27
CA ARG A 636 4.91 24.13 6.38
C ARG A 636 3.72 24.89 5.78
N ILE A 637 3.88 26.20 5.64
CA ILE A 637 2.94 27.06 4.90
C ILE A 637 3.63 27.71 3.71
N TRP A 638 2.94 27.72 2.59
CA TRP A 638 3.35 28.32 1.34
C TRP A 638 2.18 29.15 0.79
N VAL A 639 2.46 30.38 0.38
CA VAL A 639 1.46 31.33 -0.10
C VAL A 639 1.88 31.79 -1.49
N ASN A 640 0.95 31.74 -2.44
CA ASN A 640 1.20 32.22 -3.79
C ASN A 640 1.47 33.74 -3.80
N PRO A 641 2.71 34.20 -4.09
CA PRO A 641 3.05 35.62 -4.03
C PRO A 641 2.44 36.42 -5.20
N LYS A 642 2.01 35.78 -6.29
CA LYS A 642 1.48 36.45 -7.49
C LYS A 642 0.09 37.05 -7.32
N ASN A 643 -0.62 36.72 -6.24
CA ASN A 643 -1.85 37.40 -5.87
C ASN A 643 -1.63 38.84 -5.38
N TYR A 644 -0.37 39.21 -5.15
CA TYR A 644 0.04 40.51 -4.60
C TYR A 644 1.00 41.19 -5.58
N ALA A 645 0.78 42.47 -5.80
CA ALA A 645 1.65 43.29 -6.62
C ALA A 645 2.78 43.87 -5.74
N LEU A 646 3.79 43.04 -5.49
CA LEU A 646 4.93 43.42 -4.64
C LEU A 646 6.01 44.13 -5.47
N THR A 647 6.47 45.30 -5.00
CA THR A 647 7.63 46.06 -5.52
C THR A 647 8.98 45.47 -5.11
N LEU A 648 9.04 44.14 -4.94
CA LEU A 648 10.24 43.40 -4.55
C LEU A 648 10.81 42.64 -5.75
N ASP A 649 12.11 42.36 -5.71
CA ASP A 649 12.76 41.42 -6.63
C ASP A 649 12.01 40.07 -6.60
N PRO A 650 11.70 39.47 -7.77
CA PRO A 650 11.01 38.18 -7.85
C PRO A 650 11.56 37.11 -6.90
N LYS A 651 12.88 37.08 -6.66
CA LYS A 651 13.54 36.14 -5.75
C LYS A 651 13.08 36.28 -4.30
N TYR A 652 12.75 37.48 -3.85
CA TYR A 652 12.40 37.76 -2.45
C TYR A 652 10.90 37.76 -2.18
N ARG A 653 10.04 37.79 -3.20
CA ARG A 653 8.57 37.83 -3.03
C ARG A 653 8.03 36.64 -2.25
N SER A 654 8.48 35.43 -2.60
CA SER A 654 8.08 34.18 -1.92
C SER A 654 8.56 34.19 -0.46
N ILE A 655 9.80 34.62 -0.21
CA ILE A 655 10.39 34.72 1.15
C ILE A 655 9.60 35.70 2.02
N TYR A 656 9.26 36.87 1.48
CA TYR A 656 8.52 37.91 2.18
C TYR A 656 7.13 37.43 2.62
N ILE A 657 6.31 36.94 1.67
CA ILE A 657 4.93 36.52 1.97
C ILE A 657 4.91 35.27 2.85
N ASN A 658 5.78 34.29 2.57
CA ASN A 658 5.89 33.10 3.42
C ASN A 658 6.43 33.45 4.81
N GLY A 659 7.27 34.48 4.95
CA GLY A 659 7.72 35.01 6.23
C GLY A 659 6.57 35.48 7.11
N ILE A 660 5.67 36.30 6.55
CA ILE A 660 4.44 36.75 7.23
C ILE A 660 3.58 35.54 7.63
N ALA A 661 3.35 34.62 6.69
CA ALA A 661 2.55 33.43 6.94
C ALA A 661 3.13 32.54 8.06
N ASN A 662 4.45 32.30 8.06
CA ASN A 662 5.13 31.51 9.08
C ASN A 662 5.14 32.20 10.46
N ARG A 663 5.12 33.54 10.50
CA ARG A 663 4.99 34.28 11.76
C ARG A 663 3.60 34.09 12.37
N LEU A 664 2.57 34.11 11.53
CA LEU A 664 1.18 33.95 11.94
C LEU A 664 0.84 32.50 12.31
N TRP A 665 1.28 31.54 11.50
CA TRP A 665 1.07 30.11 11.69
C TRP A 665 2.45 29.41 11.75
N PRO A 666 3.14 29.48 12.91
CA PRO A 666 4.47 28.90 13.06
C PRO A 666 4.46 27.38 13.12
N GLU A 667 5.57 26.76 12.70
CA GLU A 667 5.76 25.30 12.72
C GLU A 667 5.71 24.72 14.14
N LYS A 668 6.21 25.44 15.15
CA LYS A 668 6.34 24.96 16.53
C LYS A 668 5.98 26.04 17.54
N GLY A 669 5.72 25.60 18.76
CA GLY A 669 5.51 26.47 19.92
C GLY A 669 4.03 26.69 20.25
N PRO A 670 3.76 27.56 21.25
CA PRO A 670 2.41 27.82 21.77
C PRO A 670 1.46 28.31 20.68
N SER A 671 1.96 29.13 19.76
CA SER A 671 1.16 29.71 18.68
C SER A 671 1.02 28.85 17.43
N ALA A 672 1.46 27.59 17.45
CA ALA A 672 1.27 26.66 16.33
C ALA A 672 -0.23 26.53 15.95
N PRO A 673 -0.57 26.26 14.68
CA PRO A 673 -1.95 26.35 14.18
C PRO A 673 -2.92 25.34 14.80
N TRP A 674 -2.42 24.28 15.43
CA TRP A 674 -3.24 23.31 16.17
C TRP A 674 -3.59 23.75 17.61
N ASN A 675 -3.09 24.88 18.09
CA ASN A 675 -3.43 25.44 19.39
C ASN A 675 -4.40 26.62 19.22
N LEU A 676 -5.66 26.42 19.61
CA LEU A 676 -6.74 27.42 19.51
C LEU A 676 -6.57 28.58 20.51
N GLU A 677 -6.14 28.27 21.73
CA GLU A 677 -6.13 29.20 22.87
C GLU A 677 -4.95 30.18 22.87
N GLN A 678 -3.99 30.01 21.97
CA GLN A 678 -2.71 30.73 21.96
C GLN A 678 -2.39 31.34 20.58
N ALA A 679 -3.44 31.79 19.86
CA ALA A 679 -3.26 32.52 18.61
C ALA A 679 -2.35 33.75 18.82
N PRO A 680 -1.35 33.99 17.95
CA PRO A 680 -0.43 35.09 18.11
C PRO A 680 -1.19 36.41 17.92
N ILE A 681 -1.07 37.31 18.88
CA ILE A 681 -1.54 38.68 18.74
C ILE A 681 -0.39 39.45 18.08
N ILE A 682 -0.55 39.79 16.80
CA ILE A 682 0.43 40.56 16.06
C ILE A 682 -0.05 42.00 15.97
N HIS A 683 0.69 42.91 16.60
CA HIS A 683 0.48 44.36 16.50
C HIS A 683 1.46 45.02 15.52
N GLU A 684 2.39 44.24 14.97
CA GLU A 684 3.38 44.70 14.00
C GLU A 684 2.79 44.75 12.59
N ASP A 685 3.22 45.73 11.80
CA ASP A 685 2.86 45.82 10.39
C ASP A 685 3.40 44.61 9.60
N PHE A 686 2.59 44.07 8.69
CA PHE A 686 2.97 42.93 7.87
C PHE A 686 4.19 43.22 7.01
N ASP A 687 4.38 44.48 6.58
CA ASP A 687 5.58 44.84 5.81
C ASP A 687 6.86 44.64 6.60
N LYS A 688 6.87 45.11 7.85
CA LYS A 688 8.00 44.90 8.76
C LYS A 688 8.35 43.42 8.91
N ILE A 689 7.35 42.57 9.14
CA ILE A 689 7.53 41.12 9.29
C ILE A 689 8.11 40.51 8.01
N GLY A 690 7.60 40.92 6.84
CA GLY A 690 8.07 40.44 5.55
C GLY A 690 9.53 40.85 5.26
N GLN A 691 9.91 42.08 5.58
CA GLN A 691 11.29 42.56 5.41
C GLN A 691 12.26 41.82 6.34
N GLU A 692 11.90 41.62 7.60
CA GLU A 692 12.70 40.85 8.56
C GLU A 692 12.96 39.41 8.06
N ALA A 693 11.98 38.80 7.39
CA ALA A 693 12.15 37.48 6.78
C ALA A 693 13.18 37.48 5.64
N ILE A 694 13.20 38.52 4.80
CA ILE A 694 14.21 38.70 3.75
C ILE A 694 15.61 38.84 4.36
N GLU A 695 15.74 39.68 5.40
CA GLU A 695 17.02 39.89 6.08
C GLU A 695 17.54 38.62 6.76
N SER A 696 16.65 37.86 7.39
CA SER A 696 16.97 36.55 7.98
C SER A 696 17.47 35.57 6.90
N TYR A 697 16.78 35.50 5.76
CA TYR A 697 17.20 34.68 4.63
C TYR A 697 18.58 35.08 4.09
N LYS A 698 18.84 36.38 3.92
CA LYS A 698 20.15 36.88 3.45
C LYS A 698 21.28 36.46 4.40
N ARG A 699 21.08 36.64 5.71
CA ARG A 699 22.04 36.21 6.74
C ARG A 699 22.33 34.71 6.67
N GLU A 700 21.30 33.89 6.48
CA GLU A 700 21.47 32.44 6.37
C GLU A 700 22.22 32.04 5.09
N GLN A 701 21.94 32.68 3.95
CA GLN A 701 22.69 32.41 2.71
C GLN A 701 24.17 32.80 2.83
N GLU A 702 24.48 33.92 3.49
CA GLU A 702 25.85 34.31 3.78
C GLU A 702 26.57 33.29 4.68
N ARG A 703 25.87 32.75 5.69
CA ARG A 703 26.38 31.70 6.57
C ARG A 703 26.71 30.43 5.78
N ILE A 704 25.77 29.94 4.96
CA ILE A 704 25.95 28.77 4.10
C ILE A 704 27.12 28.97 3.13
N GLN A 705 27.24 30.17 2.54
CA GLN A 705 28.32 30.48 1.62
C GLN A 705 29.69 30.46 2.32
N LYS A 706 29.80 31.03 3.53
CA LYS A 706 31.01 30.96 4.36
C LYS A 706 31.38 29.52 4.69
N GLU A 707 30.43 28.68 5.09
CA GLU A 707 30.66 27.26 5.36
C GLU A 707 31.15 26.49 4.13
N ARG A 708 30.56 26.76 2.96
CA ARG A 708 31.00 26.15 1.69
C ARG A 708 32.42 26.55 1.34
N LEU A 709 32.80 27.82 1.52
CA LEU A 709 34.17 28.30 1.29
C LEU A 709 35.17 27.62 2.24
N ILE A 710 34.82 27.47 3.52
CA ILE A 710 35.64 26.74 4.50
C ILE A 710 35.81 25.27 4.08
N ARG A 711 34.74 24.58 3.68
CA ARG A 711 34.82 23.19 3.20
C ARG A 711 35.66 23.06 1.94
N LEU A 712 35.52 23.98 0.97
CA LEU A 712 36.33 23.98 -0.25
C LEU A 712 37.80 24.22 0.06
N ALA A 713 38.11 25.14 0.98
CA ALA A 713 39.49 25.37 1.44
C ALA A 713 40.07 24.12 2.11
N HIS A 714 39.28 23.43 2.94
CA HIS A 714 39.67 22.17 3.56
C HIS A 714 39.94 21.06 2.52
N ILE A 715 39.04 20.88 1.54
CA ILE A 715 39.22 19.91 0.44
C ILE A 715 40.47 20.22 -0.39
N ARG A 716 40.71 21.50 -0.71
CA ARG A 716 41.92 21.94 -1.44
C ARG A 716 43.19 21.66 -0.66
N SER A 717 43.20 21.91 0.65
CA SER A 717 44.32 21.60 1.54
C SER A 717 44.59 20.09 1.59
N MET A 718 43.54 19.28 1.79
CA MET A 718 43.64 17.81 1.79
C MET A 718 44.17 17.26 0.45
N SER A 719 43.70 17.82 -0.67
CA SER A 719 44.15 17.42 -2.02
C SER A 719 45.61 17.78 -2.24
N LYS A 720 46.05 18.96 -1.78
CA LYS A 720 47.46 19.37 -1.85
C LYS A 720 48.37 18.46 -1.01
N ASN A 721 47.97 18.17 0.23
CA ASN A 721 48.73 17.26 1.11
C ASN A 721 48.82 15.84 0.52
N TYR A 722 47.75 15.36 -0.11
CA TYR A 722 47.73 14.06 -0.79
C TYR A 722 48.68 14.03 -2.00
N LEU A 723 48.69 15.08 -2.82
CA LEU A 723 49.62 15.21 -3.95
C LEU A 723 51.08 15.31 -3.50
N GLU A 724 51.37 16.04 -2.41
CA GLU A 724 52.70 16.12 -1.82
C GLU A 724 53.15 14.76 -1.27
N LYS A 725 52.24 13.99 -0.67
CA LYS A 725 52.51 12.62 -0.21
C LYS A 725 52.85 11.69 -1.38
N ILE A 726 52.06 11.70 -2.46
CA ILE A 726 52.36 10.90 -3.66
C ILE A 726 53.73 11.24 -4.23
N LYS A 727 54.08 12.52 -4.31
CA LYS A 727 55.40 12.95 -4.81
C LYS A 727 56.55 12.48 -3.93
N ARG A 728 56.36 12.42 -2.60
CA ARG A 728 57.36 11.87 -1.67
C ARG A 728 57.49 10.35 -1.83
N GLU A 729 56.38 9.63 -1.89
CA GLU A 729 56.38 8.17 -2.10
C GLU A 729 57.05 7.81 -3.44
N GLN A 730 56.80 8.56 -4.51
CA GLN A 730 57.47 8.38 -5.80
C GLN A 730 58.98 8.65 -5.72
N ALA A 731 59.40 9.71 -5.02
CA ALA A 731 60.81 10.02 -4.85
C ALA A 731 61.55 8.97 -3.97
N GLU A 732 60.87 8.43 -2.97
CA GLU A 732 61.37 7.35 -2.11
C GLU A 732 61.48 6.02 -2.90
N GLU A 733 60.50 5.70 -3.76
CA GLU A 733 60.57 4.54 -4.66
C GLU A 733 61.70 4.67 -5.70
N GLU A 734 61.89 5.86 -6.29
CA GLU A 734 63.00 6.13 -7.20
C GLU A 734 64.35 5.98 -6.48
N GLN A 735 64.51 6.51 -5.27
CA GLN A 735 65.73 6.32 -4.47
C GLN A 735 65.97 4.85 -4.09
N ALA A 736 64.94 4.12 -3.69
CA ALA A 736 65.05 2.70 -3.35
C ALA A 736 65.37 1.81 -4.56
N SER A 737 65.05 2.26 -5.78
CA SER A 737 65.43 1.56 -7.02
C SER A 737 66.87 1.82 -7.48
N MET A 738 67.52 2.84 -6.92
CA MET A 738 68.90 3.25 -7.25
C MET A 738 69.95 2.79 -6.22
N THR A 739 69.52 2.23 -5.10
CA THR A 739 70.34 1.55 -4.08
C THR A 739 70.16 0.05 -4.14
#